data_AF-A0A8C3JQ33-F1
#
_entry.id   AF-A0A8C3JQ33-F1
#
_cell.length_a   1.000
_cell.length_b   1.000
_cell.length_c   1.000
_cell.angle_alpha   90.00
_cell.angle_beta   90.00
_cell.angle_gamma   90.00
#
_symmetry.space_group_name_H-M   'P 1'
#
loop_
_entity.id
_entity.type
_entity.pdbx_description
1 polymer ?
#
loop_
_entity_poly.entity_id
_entity_poly.type
_entity_poly.pdbx_seq_one_letter_code
_entity_poly.pdbx_strand_id
1 'polypeptide(L)'
;MPVYLWLVSLLETFEERFSCFFGRRRLLLSSTHQNPRAAEKFIVPLLQAVVPDREKARDIYNEILAKTHQCPLQKYLTLNPPCQAPSLSAVCHVAEQKSWEGFSPSQLLSPLEAQHMGSQELNRRLAWSYCTLSAESFQPRLILLGVLRVSSRSGSLQLQDKSSTLPCVISHKDGSPFAHTALIGSLLQVENYQLIVERFLQTDFPSWKQLANLEHVREKKTSVYVQFYFEDVQILHAAEGQIQKALRSGSSFSLRKKDELETPEAKMMKLEDPKPDAQRDENCQKGQSTARTTSCVSHLFLVTQKEALMLRNYQLPREEDGEGRDLQHSFQATVLWLGRPQFWSYPTETGNLPELEETSCDGEEGTTRQEALLIFMGKSLRWFPFLHLDGLYRFIVPRCSDLEVFDKLCFPPVPAKFLSRSSCPLCLPVQDTWHLQHETWISCQSEHQLAARSVLRGMNQRISSIPEVLSNSFTGSLVSFSGEIVERTLCASLKNEKPSVTLGLQKQKGSLLASDHSVKLSISVAPGSPVVMDIYIAATYLQHLWGLLPGAKIFFQNLERKISRFHNVYCTYIASSCVSILSLPPSHLPFPSSLAGETSSPSLVFISNLQPHLPQARILCHLSCVLTLSLQWVCSLCSSIFKEGRCTRQSPPCPSHTGVRQASARVLVEDGTGEAFVLCRNQHVAAMLGLNLLEWEALQNCVQNRGRVSIQHGEATGTGCVEEPEDFVACYLRSLCRSPLICRPILLDFSLDRKPSKILQPAPLQLRNFRCGEVEFVSQVGPRLSLLCLNVEEVEQGALSYLNSERIRRTSSHC
;
A
#
# COMPACT_ATOMS: atom_id res chain seq x y z
N MET A 1 -11.54 45.71 2.43
CA MET A 1 -12.42 45.15 3.48
C MET A 1 -12.70 43.66 3.31
N PRO A 2 -13.14 43.14 2.15
CA PRO A 2 -13.45 41.71 1.99
C PRO A 2 -12.26 40.77 2.28
N VAL A 3 -11.06 41.12 1.84
CA VAL A 3 -9.82 40.37 2.14
C VAL A 3 -9.53 40.32 3.65
N TYR A 4 -9.74 41.44 4.35
CA TYR A 4 -9.56 41.51 5.80
C TYR A 4 -10.52 40.57 6.55
N LEU A 5 -11.80 40.57 6.19
CA LEU A 5 -12.80 39.68 6.81
C LEU A 5 -12.48 38.20 6.58
N TRP A 6 -12.05 37.84 5.37
CA TRP A 6 -11.62 36.49 5.05
C TRP A 6 -10.40 36.06 5.89
N LEU A 7 -9.39 36.93 6.02
CA LEU A 7 -8.22 36.65 6.85
C LEU A 7 -8.56 36.50 8.33
N VAL A 8 -9.48 37.33 8.85
CA VAL A 8 -9.98 37.22 10.22
C VAL A 8 -10.65 35.86 10.43
N SER A 9 -11.52 35.44 9.51
CA SER A 9 -12.18 34.13 9.59
C SER A 9 -11.18 32.96 9.58
N LEU A 10 -10.11 33.04 8.76
CA LEU A 10 -9.03 32.05 8.76
C LEU A 10 -8.26 32.02 10.09
N LEU A 11 -7.97 33.20 10.67
CA LEU A 11 -7.29 33.32 11.96
C LEU A 11 -8.14 32.81 13.12
N GLU A 12 -9.45 33.08 13.12
CA GLU A 12 -10.39 32.52 14.09
C GLU A 12 -10.38 31.00 14.03
N THR A 13 -10.52 30.44 12.83
CA THR A 13 -10.47 28.99 12.60
C THR A 13 -9.13 28.40 13.05
N PHE A 14 -8.02 29.07 12.76
CA PHE A 14 -6.67 28.67 13.18
C PHE A 14 -6.53 28.68 14.70
N GLU A 15 -7.02 29.74 15.37
CA GLU A 15 -6.98 29.87 16.82
C GLU A 15 -7.81 28.77 17.50
N GLU A 16 -9.04 28.54 17.05
CA GLU A 16 -9.93 27.52 17.61
C GLU A 16 -9.32 26.12 17.53
N ARG A 17 -8.63 25.82 16.43
CA ARG A 17 -8.04 24.51 16.16
C ARG A 17 -6.76 24.24 16.94
N PHE A 18 -5.93 25.26 17.18
CA PHE A 18 -4.56 25.07 17.69
C PHE A 18 -4.28 25.70 19.06
N SER A 19 -5.17 26.53 19.59
CA SER A 19 -5.00 27.22 20.89
C SER A 19 -4.74 26.27 22.06
N CYS A 20 -5.33 25.07 22.08
CA CYS A 20 -5.11 24.07 23.12
C CYS A 20 -3.71 23.43 23.10
N PHE A 21 -3.01 23.44 21.95
CA PHE A 21 -1.69 22.82 21.82
C PHE A 21 -0.55 23.79 22.15
N PHE A 22 -0.67 25.06 21.74
CA PHE A 22 0.42 26.04 21.83
C PHE A 22 0.10 27.26 22.69
N GLY A 23 -1.17 27.46 23.07
CA GLY A 23 -1.65 28.62 23.82
C GLY A 23 -1.92 29.84 22.92
N ARG A 24 -3.05 30.52 23.18
CA ARG A 24 -3.55 31.64 22.35
C ARG A 24 -2.51 32.74 22.09
N ARG A 25 -1.80 33.17 23.14
CA ARG A 25 -0.81 34.25 23.04
C ARG A 25 0.39 33.87 22.16
N ARG A 26 0.87 32.62 22.19
CA ARG A 26 2.04 32.21 21.39
C ARG A 26 1.73 32.08 19.90
N LEU A 27 0.47 31.84 19.55
CA LEU A 27 0.04 31.65 18.16
C LEU A 27 -0.25 32.97 17.44
N LEU A 28 -0.92 33.92 18.11
CA LEU A 28 -1.47 35.13 17.49
C LEU A 28 -0.64 36.41 17.69
N LEU A 29 0.42 36.38 18.52
CA LEU A 29 1.27 37.56 18.70
C LEU A 29 2.02 37.85 17.39
N SER A 30 1.88 39.07 16.89
CA SER A 30 2.67 39.55 15.76
C SER A 30 4.11 39.83 16.20
N SER A 31 5.09 39.42 15.41
CA SER A 31 6.51 39.70 15.63
C SER A 31 6.92 40.95 14.88
N THR A 32 7.38 41.97 15.60
CA THR A 32 8.01 43.16 15.00
C THR A 32 9.46 42.92 14.56
N HIS A 33 10.07 41.76 14.86
CA HIS A 33 11.47 41.45 14.52
C HIS A 33 11.74 39.99 14.13
N GLN A 34 12.41 39.83 12.97
CA GLN A 34 13.25 38.72 12.46
C GLN A 34 12.76 37.26 12.47
N ASN A 35 11.78 36.85 13.29
CA ASN A 35 11.23 35.49 13.29
C ASN A 35 9.69 35.51 13.28
N PRO A 36 9.04 35.23 12.13
CA PRO A 36 7.59 35.23 12.02
C PRO A 36 6.98 34.11 12.85
N ARG A 37 5.89 34.40 13.57
CA ARG A 37 5.14 33.43 14.39
C ARG A 37 4.25 32.54 13.52
N ALA A 38 3.67 31.48 14.11
CA ALA A 38 2.92 30.47 13.36
C ALA A 38 1.76 31.05 12.53
N ALA A 39 0.97 31.97 13.11
CA ALA A 39 -0.11 32.64 12.39
C ALA A 39 0.40 33.57 11.27
N GLU A 40 1.51 34.28 11.50
CA GLU A 40 2.12 35.13 10.47
C GLU A 40 2.67 34.30 9.30
N LYS A 41 3.35 33.19 9.60
CA LYS A 41 3.85 32.24 8.58
C LYS A 41 2.72 31.65 7.74
N PHE A 42 1.54 31.47 8.32
CA PHE A 42 0.36 30.98 7.61
C PHE A 42 -0.31 32.08 6.77
N ILE A 43 -0.53 33.28 7.33
CA ILE A 43 -1.34 34.32 6.70
C ILE A 43 -0.56 35.19 5.71
N VAL A 44 0.71 35.52 5.97
CA VAL A 44 1.48 36.46 5.14
C VAL A 44 1.62 35.95 3.69
N PRO A 45 1.97 34.68 3.42
CA PRO A 45 2.03 34.17 2.05
C PRO A 45 0.68 34.25 1.32
N LEU A 46 -0.42 33.96 2.03
CA LEU A 46 -1.78 34.03 1.49
C LEU A 46 -2.17 35.48 1.14
N LEU A 47 -1.81 36.44 2.00
CA LEU A 47 -2.05 37.86 1.73
C LEU A 47 -1.24 38.34 0.52
N GLN A 48 0.04 37.97 0.41
CA GLN A 48 0.89 38.32 -0.72
C GLN A 48 0.38 37.76 -2.05
N ALA A 49 -0.22 36.56 -2.05
CA ALA A 49 -0.81 35.97 -3.24
C ALA A 49 -2.07 36.71 -3.72
N VAL A 50 -2.87 37.27 -2.79
CA VAL A 50 -4.12 37.98 -3.11
C VAL A 50 -3.89 39.47 -3.40
N VAL A 51 -2.92 40.08 -2.73
CA VAL A 51 -2.58 41.51 -2.87
C VAL A 51 -1.07 41.62 -3.11
N PRO A 52 -0.61 41.42 -4.36
CA PRO A 52 0.82 41.42 -4.69
C PRO A 52 1.44 42.82 -4.71
N ASP A 53 0.64 43.85 -5.01
CA ASP A 53 1.12 45.23 -5.10
C ASP A 53 1.11 45.92 -3.73
N ARG A 54 2.24 46.59 -3.41
CA ARG A 54 2.27 47.59 -2.35
C ARG A 54 1.45 48.78 -2.81
N GLU A 55 0.18 48.82 -2.43
CA GLU A 55 -0.60 50.05 -2.52
C GLU A 55 0.16 51.20 -1.86
N LYS A 56 0.00 52.41 -2.42
CA LYS A 56 0.61 53.63 -1.90
C LYS A 56 0.36 53.71 -0.39
N ALA A 57 1.41 54.00 0.38
CA ALA A 57 1.30 54.16 1.82
C ALA A 57 0.14 55.09 2.15
N ARG A 58 -0.68 54.68 3.13
CA ARG A 58 -1.89 55.40 3.53
C ARG A 58 -1.54 56.84 3.90
N ASP A 59 -2.04 57.81 3.13
CA ASP A 59 -1.81 59.24 3.38
C ASP A 59 -2.96 59.84 4.18
N ILE A 60 -2.78 59.88 5.49
CA ILE A 60 -3.78 60.35 6.47
C ILE A 60 -4.23 61.79 6.17
N TYR A 61 -3.32 62.66 5.70
CA TYR A 61 -3.64 64.06 5.44
C TYR A 61 -4.50 64.22 4.20
N ASN A 62 -4.22 63.44 3.14
CA ASN A 62 -5.06 63.40 1.94
C ASN A 62 -6.44 62.77 2.22
N GLU A 63 -6.54 61.78 3.11
CA GLU A 63 -7.84 61.20 3.49
C GLU A 63 -8.77 62.18 4.21
N ILE A 64 -8.19 63.07 5.02
CA ILE A 64 -8.93 64.01 5.88
C ILE A 64 -9.19 65.34 5.17
N LEU A 65 -8.22 65.86 4.42
CA LEU A 65 -8.20 67.25 3.92
C LEU A 65 -8.56 67.38 2.43
N ALA A 66 -8.24 66.40 1.59
CA ALA A 66 -8.60 66.42 0.17
C ALA A 66 -10.02 65.84 -0.02
N LYS A 67 -10.72 66.27 -1.10
CA LYS A 67 -12.05 65.76 -1.51
C LYS A 67 -12.18 64.27 -1.18
N THR A 68 -13.28 63.89 -0.49
CA THR A 68 -13.61 62.53 -0.01
C THR A 68 -12.82 61.46 -0.75
N HIS A 69 -11.74 60.99 -0.14
CA HIS A 69 -10.92 59.97 -0.75
C HIS A 69 -11.78 58.72 -0.96
N GLN A 70 -11.71 58.12 -2.15
CA GLN A 70 -12.32 56.81 -2.42
C GLN A 70 -11.50 55.73 -1.72
N CYS A 71 -11.55 55.73 -0.39
CA CYS A 71 -11.11 54.61 0.45
C CYS A 71 -11.74 53.33 -0.11
N PRO A 72 -11.07 52.16 -0.09
CA PRO A 72 -11.64 50.89 -0.53
C PRO A 72 -12.92 50.43 0.22
N LEU A 73 -13.50 51.29 1.06
CA LEU A 73 -14.78 51.12 1.74
C LEU A 73 -16.00 51.57 0.91
N GLN A 74 -15.85 52.40 -0.15
CA GLN A 74 -16.97 52.84 -0.99
C GLN A 74 -17.19 52.01 -2.27
N LYS A 75 -16.15 51.37 -2.81
CA LYS A 75 -16.21 50.44 -3.93
C LYS A 75 -15.48 49.15 -3.54
N TYR A 76 -16.20 48.18 -2.98
CA TYR A 76 -15.63 46.87 -2.72
C TYR A 76 -15.96 45.91 -3.85
N LEU A 77 -14.96 45.15 -4.30
CA LEU A 77 -15.18 43.98 -5.14
C LEU A 77 -15.59 42.81 -4.24
N THR A 78 -16.60 42.04 -4.62
CA THR A 78 -16.91 40.76 -3.98
C THR A 78 -15.70 39.84 -4.10
N LEU A 79 -15.17 39.39 -2.96
CA LEU A 79 -14.04 38.46 -2.92
C LEU A 79 -14.58 37.02 -2.96
N ASN A 80 -14.21 36.27 -3.99
CA ASN A 80 -14.26 34.82 -3.93
C ASN A 80 -13.04 34.34 -3.14
N PRO A 81 -13.21 33.70 -1.97
CA PRO A 81 -12.08 33.29 -1.15
C PRO A 81 -11.19 32.33 -1.94
N PRO A 82 -9.87 32.57 -2.05
CA PRO A 82 -8.98 31.73 -2.86
C PRO A 82 -8.77 30.35 -2.22
N CYS A 83 -8.80 30.29 -0.89
CA CYS A 83 -8.63 29.05 -0.14
C CYS A 83 -9.39 29.06 1.20
N GLN A 84 -9.50 27.86 1.78
CA GLN A 84 -10.09 27.58 3.08
C GLN A 84 -9.19 26.64 3.88
N ALA A 85 -9.25 26.75 5.21
CA ALA A 85 -8.49 25.89 6.14
C ALA A 85 -9.39 25.27 7.22
N PRO A 86 -10.38 24.44 6.82
CA PRO A 86 -11.35 23.85 7.74
C PRO A 86 -10.71 22.88 8.75
N SER A 87 -11.46 22.51 9.79
CA SER A 87 -11.04 21.51 10.77
C SER A 87 -10.82 20.13 10.15
N LEU A 88 -9.94 19.30 10.73
CA LEU A 88 -9.69 17.95 10.21
C LEU A 88 -10.96 17.10 10.20
N SER A 89 -11.87 17.27 11.16
CA SER A 89 -13.16 16.58 11.17
C SER A 89 -14.03 16.95 9.96
N ALA A 90 -14.05 18.23 9.59
CA ALA A 90 -14.78 18.73 8.44
C ALA A 90 -14.12 18.25 7.13
N VAL A 91 -12.78 18.24 7.06
CA VAL A 91 -12.05 17.67 5.91
C VAL A 91 -12.45 16.22 5.69
N CYS A 92 -12.44 15.39 6.73
CA CYS A 92 -12.85 13.99 6.63
C CYS A 92 -14.30 13.86 6.15
N HIS A 93 -15.23 14.60 6.77
CA HIS A 93 -16.65 14.53 6.41
C HIS A 93 -16.91 14.94 4.96
N VAL A 94 -16.31 16.05 4.48
CA VAL A 94 -16.48 16.51 3.10
C VAL A 94 -15.85 15.50 2.13
N ALA A 95 -14.70 14.91 2.46
CA ALA A 95 -14.08 13.89 1.64
C ALA A 95 -14.93 12.62 1.53
N GLU A 96 -15.48 12.15 2.64
CA GLU A 96 -16.41 11.02 2.66
C GLU A 96 -17.65 11.32 1.82
N GLN A 97 -18.26 12.49 2.01
CA GLN A 97 -19.42 12.92 1.24
C GLN A 97 -19.12 12.92 -0.27
N LYS A 98 -18.04 13.59 -0.69
CA LYS A 98 -17.61 13.63 -2.09
C LYS A 98 -17.27 12.26 -2.67
N SER A 99 -16.76 11.34 -1.86
CA SER A 99 -16.43 9.98 -2.32
C SER A 99 -17.66 9.14 -2.70
N TRP A 100 -18.81 9.49 -2.13
CA TRP A 100 -20.10 8.83 -2.37
C TRP A 100 -21.02 9.64 -3.29
N GLU A 101 -20.79 10.94 -3.44
CA GLU A 101 -21.48 11.79 -4.42
C GLU A 101 -21.26 11.26 -5.84
N GLY A 102 -22.35 10.87 -6.51
CA GLY A 102 -22.30 10.32 -7.87
C GLY A 102 -21.68 8.93 -8.00
N PHE A 103 -21.31 8.27 -6.90
CA PHE A 103 -20.77 6.92 -6.94
C PHE A 103 -21.85 5.90 -7.31
N SER A 104 -21.58 5.12 -8.36
CA SER A 104 -22.35 3.93 -8.71
C SER A 104 -21.44 2.71 -8.78
N PRO A 105 -21.82 1.55 -8.20
CA PRO A 105 -21.08 0.30 -8.36
C PRO A 105 -20.84 -0.08 -9.83
N SER A 106 -21.74 0.32 -10.73
CA SER A 106 -21.60 0.08 -12.17
C SER A 106 -20.42 0.80 -12.82
N GLN A 107 -19.84 1.83 -12.18
CA GLN A 107 -18.68 2.56 -12.70
C GLN A 107 -17.36 1.81 -12.43
N LEU A 108 -17.35 0.89 -11.45
CA LEU A 108 -16.14 0.15 -11.06
C LEU A 108 -15.80 -1.00 -12.02
N LEU A 109 -16.76 -1.42 -12.85
CA LEU A 109 -16.63 -2.57 -13.73
C LEU A 109 -17.10 -2.21 -15.13
N SER A 110 -16.43 -2.73 -16.16
CA SER A 110 -16.96 -2.63 -17.50
C SER A 110 -18.24 -3.49 -17.63
N PRO A 111 -19.33 -2.98 -18.24
CA PRO A 111 -20.55 -3.76 -18.43
C PRO A 111 -20.31 -5.08 -19.19
N LEU A 112 -19.38 -5.04 -20.14
CA LEU A 112 -18.97 -6.14 -21.00
C LEU A 112 -18.28 -7.29 -20.26
N GLU A 113 -17.54 -7.01 -19.19
CA GLU A 113 -16.92 -8.05 -18.36
C GLU A 113 -17.87 -8.52 -17.25
N ALA A 114 -18.59 -7.59 -16.62
CA ALA A 114 -19.48 -7.86 -15.50
C ALA A 114 -20.61 -8.85 -15.87
N GLN A 115 -21.06 -8.83 -17.13
CA GLN A 115 -22.14 -9.69 -17.61
C GLN A 115 -21.88 -11.20 -17.57
N HIS A 116 -20.62 -11.59 -17.39
CA HIS A 116 -20.18 -12.99 -17.36
C HIS A 116 -19.78 -13.46 -15.96
N MET A 117 -19.83 -12.57 -14.96
CA MET A 117 -19.41 -12.86 -13.60
C MET A 117 -20.54 -13.47 -12.79
N GLY A 118 -20.21 -14.53 -12.03
CA GLY A 118 -21.08 -15.01 -10.96
C GLY A 118 -21.13 -14.00 -9.81
N SER A 119 -22.13 -14.13 -8.93
CA SER A 119 -22.36 -13.25 -7.79
C SER A 119 -21.14 -13.14 -6.88
N GLN A 120 -20.45 -14.26 -6.59
CA GLN A 120 -19.25 -14.23 -5.74
C GLN A 120 -18.11 -13.40 -6.35
N GLU A 121 -17.83 -13.58 -7.64
CA GLU A 121 -16.77 -12.81 -8.32
C GLU A 121 -17.13 -11.33 -8.43
N LEU A 122 -18.39 -11.05 -8.78
CA LEU A 122 -18.92 -9.71 -8.92
C LEU A 122 -18.79 -8.93 -7.60
N ASN A 123 -19.31 -9.48 -6.51
CA ASN A 123 -19.27 -8.82 -5.20
C ASN A 123 -17.82 -8.70 -4.67
N ARG A 124 -16.95 -9.68 -4.95
CA ARG A 124 -15.52 -9.59 -4.58
C ARG A 124 -14.82 -8.43 -5.27
N ARG A 125 -15.11 -8.19 -6.55
CA ARG A 125 -14.53 -7.07 -7.33
C ARG A 125 -15.05 -5.71 -6.86
N LEU A 126 -16.29 -5.64 -6.37
CA LEU A 126 -16.89 -4.43 -5.84
C LEU A 126 -16.51 -4.14 -4.38
N ALA A 127 -15.99 -5.13 -3.66
CA ALA A 127 -15.77 -5.05 -2.21
C ALA A 127 -14.83 -3.93 -1.78
N TRP A 128 -13.89 -3.53 -2.65
CA TRP A 128 -12.96 -2.44 -2.38
C TRP A 128 -12.78 -1.55 -3.61
N SER A 129 -12.79 -0.25 -3.37
CA SER A 129 -12.38 0.77 -4.33
C SER A 129 -11.77 1.95 -3.58
N TYR A 130 -11.16 2.89 -4.28
CA TYR A 130 -10.70 4.12 -3.66
C TYR A 130 -10.93 5.31 -4.58
N CYS A 131 -10.83 6.52 -4.04
CA CYS A 131 -10.69 7.74 -4.81
C CYS A 131 -9.66 8.66 -4.17
N THR A 132 -9.00 9.47 -5.01
CA THR A 132 -7.99 10.44 -4.61
C THR A 132 -8.54 11.83 -4.83
N LEU A 133 -8.57 12.65 -3.77
CA LEU A 133 -8.98 14.05 -3.82
C LEU A 133 -7.75 14.95 -3.61
N SER A 134 -7.50 15.85 -4.54
CA SER A 134 -6.45 16.87 -4.43
C SER A 134 -7.00 18.14 -3.77
N ALA A 135 -6.13 19.09 -3.42
CA ALA A 135 -6.55 20.40 -2.93
C ALA A 135 -7.50 21.14 -3.89
N GLU A 136 -7.33 20.92 -5.20
CA GLU A 136 -8.14 21.50 -6.29
C GLU A 136 -9.53 20.86 -6.43
N SER A 137 -9.71 19.66 -5.86
CA SER A 137 -11.01 19.00 -5.82
C SER A 137 -12.02 19.73 -4.93
N PHE A 138 -11.60 20.77 -4.21
CA PHE A 138 -12.41 21.58 -3.32
C PHE A 138 -12.49 23.03 -3.85
N GLN A 139 -13.70 23.60 -3.85
CA GLN A 139 -13.91 25.01 -4.13
C GLN A 139 -14.52 25.67 -2.89
N PRO A 140 -13.81 26.61 -2.23
CA PRO A 140 -12.44 27.09 -2.53
C PRO A 140 -11.35 26.06 -2.17
N ARG A 141 -10.11 26.26 -2.66
CA ARG A 141 -8.98 25.34 -2.47
C ARG A 141 -8.75 25.06 -0.99
N LEU A 142 -8.56 23.81 -0.60
CA LEU A 142 -8.39 23.42 0.80
C LEU A 142 -6.89 23.38 1.16
N ILE A 143 -6.51 24.05 2.25
CA ILE A 143 -5.17 23.97 2.84
C ILE A 143 -5.23 23.06 4.06
N LEU A 144 -4.37 22.03 4.08
CA LEU A 144 -4.33 21.08 5.18
C LEU A 144 -3.39 21.59 6.27
N LEU A 145 -3.92 21.72 7.49
CA LEU A 145 -3.17 22.13 8.68
C LEU A 145 -3.33 21.07 9.77
N GLY A 146 -2.25 20.73 10.47
CA GLY A 146 -2.33 19.81 11.60
C GLY A 146 -1.02 19.68 12.37
N VAL A 147 -1.11 19.27 13.64
CA VAL A 147 0.05 18.95 14.48
C VAL A 147 0.46 17.50 14.22
N LEU A 148 1.72 17.27 13.85
CA LEU A 148 2.22 15.92 13.62
C LEU A 148 2.30 15.15 14.96
N ARG A 149 1.60 14.03 15.04
CA ARG A 149 1.56 13.14 16.21
C ARG A 149 1.68 11.70 15.76
N VAL A 150 2.01 10.83 16.71
CA VAL A 150 2.06 9.39 16.48
C VAL A 150 1.15 8.71 17.49
N SER A 151 0.29 7.82 17.01
CA SER A 151 -0.55 7.01 17.88
C SER A 151 0.28 5.96 18.60
N SER A 152 0.29 6.02 19.93
CA SER A 152 0.92 4.99 20.76
C SER A 152 0.17 3.65 20.73
N ARG A 153 -1.08 3.61 20.23
CA ARG A 153 -1.86 2.37 20.12
C ARG A 153 -1.62 1.65 18.80
N SER A 154 -1.64 2.39 17.69
CA SER A 154 -1.56 1.83 16.34
C SER A 154 -0.18 1.98 15.70
N GLY A 155 0.74 2.75 16.28
CA GLY A 155 2.05 3.04 15.69
C GLY A 155 1.97 3.87 14.40
N SER A 156 0.82 4.48 14.09
CA SER A 156 0.62 5.25 12.86
C SER A 156 0.88 6.75 13.05
N LEU A 157 1.44 7.37 12.00
CA LEU A 157 1.58 8.83 11.89
C LEU A 157 0.23 9.47 11.61
N GLN A 158 -0.04 10.59 12.28
CA GLN A 158 -1.32 11.31 12.20
C GLN A 158 -1.09 12.82 12.28
N LEU A 159 -1.92 13.57 11.54
CA LEU A 159 -2.13 14.98 11.78
C LEU A 159 -3.27 15.14 12.79
N GLN A 160 -3.08 15.99 13.79
CA GLN A 160 -4.05 16.23 14.84
C GLN A 160 -4.40 17.72 14.94
N ASP A 161 -5.68 18.01 15.10
CA ASP A 161 -6.15 19.29 15.60
C ASP A 161 -7.12 19.07 16.78
N LYS A 162 -7.76 20.13 17.27
CA LYS A 162 -8.73 20.03 18.37
C LYS A 162 -9.94 19.15 18.02
N SER A 163 -10.28 19.03 16.74
CA SER A 163 -11.51 18.37 16.28
C SER A 163 -11.36 16.87 16.06
N SER A 164 -10.27 16.44 15.43
CA SER A 164 -10.02 15.03 15.11
C SER A 164 -8.55 14.75 14.82
N THR A 165 -8.25 13.47 14.56
CA THR A 165 -6.99 13.01 14.01
C THR A 165 -7.20 12.45 12.61
N LEU A 166 -6.23 12.68 11.73
CA LEU A 166 -6.21 12.20 10.34
C LEU A 166 -4.91 11.41 10.12
N PRO A 167 -4.97 10.09 9.85
CA PRO A 167 -3.78 9.31 9.51
C PRO A 167 -3.06 9.88 8.29
N CYS A 168 -1.73 9.85 8.32
CA CYS A 168 -0.92 10.37 7.22
C CYS A 168 0.23 9.44 6.84
N VAL A 169 0.53 9.40 5.54
CA VAL A 169 1.70 8.76 4.94
C VAL A 169 2.60 9.86 4.40
N ILE A 170 3.85 9.89 4.86
CA ILE A 170 4.84 10.90 4.47
C ILE A 170 5.99 10.17 3.77
N SER A 171 6.32 10.63 2.57
CA SER A 171 7.46 10.14 1.79
C SER A 171 8.31 11.32 1.32
N HIS A 172 9.56 11.07 0.93
CA HIS A 172 10.38 12.06 0.25
C HIS A 172 10.30 11.86 -1.27
N LYS A 173 10.46 12.95 -2.04
CA LYS A 173 10.48 12.89 -3.52
C LYS A 173 11.67 12.11 -4.07
N ASP A 174 12.75 11.97 -3.29
CA ASP A 174 13.94 11.19 -3.64
C ASP A 174 13.78 9.67 -3.41
N GLY A 175 12.64 9.25 -2.86
CA GLY A 175 12.33 7.85 -2.55
C GLY A 175 12.83 7.37 -1.18
N SER A 176 13.46 8.24 -0.39
CA SER A 176 13.85 7.94 0.98
C SER A 176 12.62 7.93 1.92
N PRO A 177 12.62 7.05 2.94
CA PRO A 177 11.51 7.00 3.88
C PRO A 177 11.59 8.15 4.89
N PHE A 178 10.44 8.60 5.41
CA PHE A 178 10.41 9.69 6.38
C PHE A 178 10.86 9.22 7.77
N ALA A 179 11.96 9.79 8.28
CA ALA A 179 12.58 9.42 9.57
C ALA A 179 12.74 10.59 10.58
N HIS A 180 12.27 11.80 10.26
CA HIS A 180 12.50 13.00 11.07
C HIS A 180 11.69 13.01 12.38
N THR A 181 12.26 12.45 13.46
CA THR A 181 11.61 12.36 14.77
C THR A 181 11.44 13.71 15.49
N ALA A 182 12.29 14.70 15.18
CA ALA A 182 12.21 16.04 15.77
C ALA A 182 10.91 16.79 15.43
N LEU A 183 10.23 16.40 14.35
CA LEU A 183 8.99 17.03 13.90
C LEU A 183 7.77 16.62 14.72
N ILE A 184 7.87 15.61 15.58
CA ILE A 184 6.75 15.19 16.45
C ILE A 184 6.34 16.36 17.36
N GLY A 185 5.09 16.78 17.23
CA GLY A 185 4.52 17.94 17.94
C GLY A 185 4.64 19.27 17.19
N SER A 186 5.19 19.27 15.98
CA SER A 186 5.27 20.47 15.12
C SER A 186 3.94 20.70 14.39
N LEU A 187 3.61 21.97 14.15
CA LEU A 187 2.47 22.38 13.33
C LEU A 187 2.89 22.47 11.87
N LEU A 188 2.23 21.68 11.03
CA LEU A 188 2.52 21.54 9.60
C LEU A 188 1.40 22.16 8.77
N GLN A 189 1.79 22.81 7.67
CA GLN A 189 0.93 23.21 6.56
C GLN A 189 1.32 22.41 5.33
N VAL A 190 0.33 21.82 4.67
CA VAL A 190 0.52 21.01 3.47
C VAL A 190 -0.40 21.53 2.36
N GLU A 191 0.20 22.00 1.28
CA GLU A 191 -0.55 22.57 0.15
C GLU A 191 -0.77 21.57 -0.99
N ASN A 192 0.19 20.69 -1.21
CA ASN A 192 0.12 19.61 -2.20
C ASN A 192 0.00 18.29 -1.45
N TYR A 193 -1.20 17.72 -1.50
CA TYR A 193 -1.51 16.46 -0.84
C TYR A 193 -2.52 15.66 -1.67
N GLN A 194 -2.55 14.36 -1.40
CA GLN A 194 -3.54 13.42 -1.89
C GLN A 194 -4.36 12.94 -0.70
N LEU A 195 -5.64 13.33 -0.65
CA LEU A 195 -6.58 12.83 0.34
C LEU A 195 -7.23 11.57 -0.22
N ILE A 196 -6.89 10.43 0.38
CA ILE A 196 -7.33 9.11 -0.06
C ILE A 196 -8.57 8.73 0.73
N VAL A 197 -9.61 8.33 0.01
CA VAL A 197 -10.81 7.70 0.58
C VAL A 197 -10.92 6.28 0.05
N GLU A 198 -10.59 5.30 0.89
CA GLU A 198 -10.83 3.89 0.59
C GLU A 198 -12.28 3.54 0.95
N ARG A 199 -12.99 2.95 0.00
CA ARG A 199 -14.40 2.55 0.11
C ARG A 199 -14.48 1.03 0.18
N PHE A 200 -15.12 0.56 1.23
CA PHE A 200 -15.38 -0.85 1.48
C PHE A 200 -16.87 -1.10 1.37
N LEU A 201 -17.25 -2.04 0.51
CA LEU A 201 -18.63 -2.37 0.21
C LEU A 201 -18.90 -3.83 0.58
N GLN A 202 -19.90 -4.04 1.42
CA GLN A 202 -20.49 -5.37 1.59
C GLN A 202 -21.75 -5.46 0.75
N THR A 203 -21.69 -6.27 -0.30
CA THR A 203 -22.75 -6.35 -1.31
C THR A 203 -23.13 -7.79 -1.60
N ASP A 204 -24.39 -7.99 -1.96
CA ASP A 204 -24.95 -9.29 -2.35
C ASP A 204 -25.71 -9.17 -3.68
N PHE A 205 -25.07 -8.54 -4.67
CA PHE A 205 -25.62 -8.45 -6.02
C PHE A 205 -25.73 -9.86 -6.63
N PRO A 206 -26.91 -10.27 -7.12
CA PRO A 206 -27.07 -11.58 -7.75
C PRO A 206 -26.49 -11.61 -9.17
N SER A 207 -26.51 -10.48 -9.89
CA SER A 207 -25.83 -10.31 -11.17
C SER A 207 -25.59 -8.83 -11.50
N TRP A 208 -24.92 -8.57 -12.61
CA TRP A 208 -24.64 -7.23 -13.12
C TRP A 208 -25.90 -6.39 -13.41
N LYS A 209 -27.04 -7.02 -13.74
CA LYS A 209 -28.30 -6.32 -14.06
C LYS A 209 -28.85 -5.53 -12.88
N GLN A 210 -28.55 -5.98 -11.66
CA GLN A 210 -29.02 -5.37 -10.42
C GLN A 210 -28.03 -4.35 -9.84
N LEU A 211 -26.94 -4.01 -10.52
CA LEU A 211 -25.93 -3.06 -10.00
C LEU A 211 -26.49 -1.65 -9.73
N ALA A 212 -27.59 -1.28 -10.39
CA ALA A 212 -28.31 -0.04 -10.12
C ALA A 212 -29.20 -0.10 -8.87
N ASN A 213 -29.57 -1.30 -8.40
CA ASN A 213 -30.41 -1.46 -7.22
C ASN A 213 -29.56 -1.45 -5.94
N LEU A 214 -29.62 -0.33 -5.21
CA LEU A 214 -28.86 -0.11 -3.99
C LEU A 214 -29.33 -0.96 -2.79
N GLU A 215 -30.47 -1.66 -2.88
CA GLU A 215 -30.94 -2.58 -1.82
C GLU A 215 -29.96 -3.74 -1.57
N HIS A 216 -29.16 -4.11 -2.56
CA HIS A 216 -28.15 -5.15 -2.43
C HIS A 216 -26.87 -4.70 -1.71
N VAL A 217 -26.78 -3.41 -1.35
CA VAL A 217 -25.66 -2.86 -0.58
C VAL A 217 -26.03 -2.93 0.89
N ARG A 218 -25.41 -3.86 1.64
CA ARG A 218 -25.69 -4.05 3.07
C ARG A 218 -24.98 -3.04 3.95
N GLU A 219 -23.69 -2.81 3.66
CA GLU A 219 -22.86 -1.95 4.48
C GLU A 219 -21.89 -1.16 3.60
N LYS A 220 -21.69 0.11 3.96
CA LYS A 220 -20.72 1.02 3.35
C LYS A 220 -19.78 1.50 4.44
N LYS A 221 -18.48 1.38 4.22
CA LYS A 221 -17.46 1.96 5.11
C LYS A 221 -16.44 2.74 4.31
N THR A 222 -15.93 3.78 4.94
CA THR A 222 -14.86 4.62 4.44
C THR A 222 -13.67 4.55 5.38
N SER A 223 -12.48 4.65 4.80
CA SER A 223 -11.27 4.94 5.53
C SER A 223 -10.57 6.12 4.85
N VAL A 224 -10.37 7.19 5.61
CA VAL A 224 -9.79 8.45 5.12
C VAL A 224 -8.41 8.63 5.71
N TYR A 225 -7.44 8.88 4.84
CA TYR A 225 -6.07 9.25 5.24
C TYR A 225 -5.46 10.16 4.17
N VAL A 226 -4.37 10.84 4.53
CA VAL A 226 -3.68 11.74 3.62
C VAL A 226 -2.29 11.21 3.25
N GLN A 227 -1.86 11.46 2.03
CA GLN A 227 -0.51 11.20 1.57
C GLN A 227 0.09 12.48 1.00
N PHE A 228 1.35 12.78 1.34
CA PHE A 228 2.06 13.94 0.81
C PHE A 228 3.56 13.75 0.88
N TYR A 229 4.28 14.54 0.07
CA TYR A 229 5.72 14.61 0.13
C TYR A 229 6.19 15.60 1.18
N PHE A 230 7.26 15.28 1.90
CA PHE A 230 7.80 16.19 2.92
C PHE A 230 8.27 17.52 2.32
N GLU A 231 8.75 17.52 1.08
CA GLU A 231 9.18 18.73 0.37
C GLU A 231 8.05 19.73 0.11
N ASP A 232 6.79 19.28 0.17
CA ASP A 232 5.59 20.11 0.00
C ASP A 232 5.03 20.63 1.34
N VAL A 233 5.75 20.44 2.45
CA VAL A 233 5.34 20.81 3.80
C VAL A 233 6.03 22.09 4.26
N GLN A 234 5.24 23.03 4.78
CA GLN A 234 5.74 24.21 5.49
C GLN A 234 5.58 24.04 7.01
N ILE A 235 6.67 24.18 7.76
CA ILE A 235 6.66 24.10 9.23
C ILE A 235 6.31 25.48 9.81
N LEU A 236 5.08 25.61 10.30
CA LEU A 236 4.58 26.84 10.91
C LEU A 236 5.11 27.03 12.33
N HIS A 237 5.17 25.94 13.10
CA HIS A 237 5.72 25.93 14.46
C HIS A 237 6.51 24.64 14.67
N ALA A 238 7.82 24.75 14.88
CA ALA A 238 8.63 23.61 15.29
C ALA A 238 8.33 23.25 16.75
N ALA A 239 8.23 21.97 17.06
CA ALA A 239 8.20 21.53 18.45
C ALA A 239 9.47 22.03 19.15
N GLU A 240 9.33 22.83 20.21
CA GLU A 240 10.44 23.03 21.17
C GLU A 240 10.80 21.62 21.65
N GLY A 241 12.00 21.14 21.31
CA GLY A 241 12.44 19.79 21.67
C GLY A 241 12.09 19.54 23.14
N GLN A 242 11.50 18.39 23.48
CA GLN A 242 10.91 18.13 24.80
C GLN A 242 11.86 18.37 25.99
N ILE A 243 13.15 18.54 25.72
CA ILE A 243 14.22 18.92 26.64
C ILE A 243 14.19 20.42 27.04
N GLN A 244 13.64 21.33 26.22
CA GLN A 244 13.62 22.78 26.47
C GLN A 244 12.53 23.26 27.45
N LYS A 245 11.53 22.43 27.78
CA LYS A 245 10.40 22.85 28.64
C LYS A 245 10.73 23.00 30.13
N ALA A 246 11.94 22.68 30.59
CA ALA A 246 12.37 22.98 31.95
C ALA A 246 12.85 24.44 32.15
N LEU A 247 13.03 25.22 31.08
CA LEU A 247 13.81 26.48 31.16
C LEU A 247 13.02 27.79 31.04
N ARG A 248 11.68 27.79 30.90
CA ARG A 248 10.91 29.04 30.73
C ARG A 248 9.56 29.08 31.46
N SER A 249 9.54 28.71 32.74
CA SER A 249 8.43 29.07 33.65
C SER A 249 8.94 30.01 34.75
N GLY A 250 9.27 31.23 34.35
CA GLY A 250 9.31 32.40 35.23
C GLY A 250 8.13 33.30 34.90
N SER A 251 6.96 33.00 35.44
CA SER A 251 5.91 33.99 35.74
C SER A 251 4.74 33.29 36.45
N SER A 252 4.46 33.80 37.63
CA SER A 252 3.35 33.44 38.49
C SER A 252 2.00 33.54 37.78
N PHE A 253 1.22 32.47 37.76
CA PHE A 253 -0.24 32.56 37.75
C PHE A 253 -0.81 31.45 38.63
N SER A 254 -1.28 31.84 39.81
CA SER A 254 -2.17 31.06 40.65
C SER A 254 -3.57 31.08 40.02
N LEU A 255 -4.18 29.91 39.82
CA LEU A 255 -5.63 29.77 39.76
C LEU A 255 -5.99 28.31 40.04
N ARG A 256 -6.60 28.13 41.21
CA ARG A 256 -7.19 26.87 41.67
C ARG A 256 -8.34 26.48 40.75
N LYS A 257 -8.34 25.25 40.27
CA LYS A 257 -9.55 24.41 40.20
C LYS A 257 -9.12 22.93 40.20
N LYS A 258 -9.65 22.21 41.19
CA LYS A 258 -9.65 20.76 41.28
C LYS A 258 -10.40 20.20 40.08
N ASP A 259 -9.87 19.14 39.47
CA ASP A 259 -10.64 17.95 39.12
C ASP A 259 -9.69 16.75 39.10
N GLU A 260 -10.21 15.64 39.63
CA GLU A 260 -9.51 14.44 40.08
C GLU A 260 -9.03 13.58 38.90
N LEU A 261 -7.78 13.10 38.96
CA LEU A 261 -7.33 11.94 38.22
C LEU A 261 -6.34 11.15 39.09
N GLU A 262 -6.81 10.00 39.54
CA GLU A 262 -6.06 9.03 40.33
C GLU A 262 -4.80 8.55 39.60
N THR A 263 -3.65 8.74 40.23
CA THR A 263 -2.40 8.03 39.92
C THR A 263 -2.26 6.87 40.91
N PRO A 264 -2.12 5.61 40.47
CA PRO A 264 -1.52 4.59 41.31
C PRO A 264 0.00 4.71 41.21
N GLU A 265 0.65 4.87 42.35
CA GLU A 265 2.10 4.80 42.51
C GLU A 265 2.60 3.39 42.15
N ALA A 266 3.39 3.27 41.08
CA ALA A 266 4.16 2.07 40.81
C ALA A 266 5.42 2.10 41.68
N LYS A 267 5.52 1.13 42.60
CA LYS A 267 6.68 0.88 43.45
C LYS A 267 7.94 0.72 42.61
N MET A 268 8.90 1.59 42.85
CA MET A 268 10.26 1.49 42.34
C MET A 268 10.98 0.37 43.11
N MET A 269 11.53 -0.62 42.39
CA MET A 269 12.48 -1.58 42.95
C MET A 269 13.67 -0.82 43.55
N LYS A 270 13.91 -1.03 44.84
CA LYS A 270 15.12 -0.56 45.53
C LYS A 270 16.24 -1.52 45.20
N LEU A 271 17.29 -1.02 44.56
CA LEU A 271 18.59 -1.68 44.53
C LEU A 271 19.23 -1.46 45.91
N GLU A 272 19.71 -2.53 46.55
CA GLU A 272 20.37 -2.46 47.86
C GLU A 272 21.72 -1.73 47.77
N ASP A 273 21.88 -0.66 48.55
CA ASP A 273 23.18 -0.02 48.79
C ASP A 273 23.92 -0.73 49.93
N PRO A 274 25.24 -0.97 49.83
CA PRO A 274 26.04 -1.45 50.95
C PRO A 274 26.28 -0.31 51.95
N LYS A 275 26.08 -0.63 53.24
CA LYS A 275 26.23 0.28 54.39
C LYS A 275 27.63 0.93 54.45
N PRO A 276 27.74 2.23 54.80
CA PRO A 276 28.95 2.79 55.37
C PRO A 276 28.81 2.94 56.90
N ASP A 277 29.85 2.52 57.61
CA ASP A 277 30.03 2.70 59.05
C ASP A 277 30.16 4.17 59.45
N ALA A 278 29.74 4.47 60.68
CA ALA A 278 29.70 5.80 61.27
C ALA A 278 31.07 6.25 61.84
N GLN A 279 31.49 7.47 61.51
CA GLN A 279 32.10 8.42 62.46
C GLN A 279 32.36 9.81 61.81
N ARG A 280 31.81 10.88 62.44
CA ARG A 280 32.30 12.28 62.61
C ARG A 280 32.85 13.05 61.38
N ASP A 281 32.57 14.32 61.13
CA ASP A 281 32.30 15.48 62.00
C ASP A 281 31.42 16.52 61.28
N GLU A 282 30.74 17.35 62.07
CA GLU A 282 30.07 18.59 61.67
C GLU A 282 31.07 19.65 61.15
N ASN A 283 30.78 20.31 60.02
CA ASN A 283 30.61 21.77 60.05
C ASN A 283 29.99 22.36 58.77
N CYS A 284 29.32 23.48 58.99
CA CYS A 284 28.46 24.23 58.08
C CYS A 284 29.14 24.75 56.80
N GLN A 285 28.40 24.79 55.68
CA GLN A 285 28.11 26.07 55.02
C GLN A 285 26.87 26.02 54.12
N LYS A 286 26.14 27.12 54.19
CA LYS A 286 24.79 27.39 53.73
C LYS A 286 24.86 28.02 52.34
N GLY A 287 24.05 27.51 51.41
CA GLY A 287 23.64 28.24 50.21
C GLY A 287 24.18 27.68 48.91
N GLN A 288 23.32 26.97 48.19
CA GLN A 288 23.04 27.21 46.77
C GLN A 288 21.87 26.30 46.36
N SER A 289 20.74 26.92 46.03
CA SER A 289 19.62 26.26 45.37
C SER A 289 20.08 25.77 44.00
N THR A 290 20.40 24.48 43.89
CA THR A 290 20.76 23.84 42.63
C THR A 290 19.52 23.76 41.74
N ALA A 291 19.50 24.59 40.69
CA ALA A 291 18.64 24.36 39.53
C ALA A 291 18.92 22.93 39.04
N ARG A 292 17.90 22.06 38.99
CA ARG A 292 18.02 20.67 38.53
C ARG A 292 18.54 20.63 37.09
N THR A 293 19.85 20.46 36.94
CA THR A 293 20.52 20.09 35.71
C THR A 293 20.02 18.72 35.27
N THR A 294 19.49 18.61 34.05
CA THR A 294 18.99 17.34 33.49
C THR A 294 20.10 16.67 32.71
N SER A 295 20.79 15.70 33.31
CA SER A 295 21.73 14.82 32.62
C SER A 295 21.01 13.85 31.66
N CYS A 296 21.68 13.38 30.61
CA CYS A 296 21.19 12.28 29.78
C CYS A 296 22.33 11.39 29.25
N VAL A 297 22.01 10.13 28.97
CA VAL A 297 22.91 9.18 28.31
C VAL A 297 22.41 8.93 26.89
N SER A 298 23.31 8.83 25.92
CA SER A 298 22.96 8.50 24.53
C SER A 298 23.83 7.39 23.95
N HIS A 299 23.30 6.64 22.98
CA HIS A 299 24.06 5.61 22.27
C HIS A 299 23.57 5.48 20.82
N LEU A 300 24.52 5.43 19.88
CA LEU A 300 24.27 5.29 18.46
C LEU A 300 24.07 3.83 18.05
N PHE A 301 23.14 3.60 17.12
CA PHE A 301 22.92 2.28 16.54
C PHE A 301 22.42 2.35 15.09
N LEU A 302 22.77 1.33 14.33
CA LEU A 302 22.32 1.11 12.96
C LEU A 302 21.20 0.07 12.93
N VAL A 303 20.12 0.34 12.22
CA VAL A 303 19.02 -0.62 12.03
C VAL A 303 19.33 -1.55 10.86
N THR A 304 19.46 -2.84 11.15
CA THR A 304 19.71 -3.88 10.13
C THR A 304 18.44 -4.62 9.72
N GLN A 305 17.47 -4.71 10.61
CA GLN A 305 16.19 -5.34 10.32
C GLN A 305 15.08 -4.70 11.17
N LYS A 306 13.90 -4.54 10.58
CA LYS A 306 12.66 -4.18 11.28
C LYS A 306 11.59 -5.22 10.98
N GLU A 307 10.86 -5.63 12.00
CA GLU A 307 9.76 -6.58 11.88
C GLU A 307 8.38 -5.91 11.92
N ALA A 308 7.36 -6.68 11.50
CA ALA A 308 5.98 -6.22 11.47
C ALA A 308 5.45 -5.93 12.89
N LEU A 309 4.62 -4.88 12.96
CA LEU A 309 3.83 -4.55 14.14
C LEU A 309 2.65 -5.51 14.25
N MET A 310 2.59 -6.31 15.32
CA MET A 310 1.54 -7.30 15.55
C MET A 310 1.39 -7.66 17.02
N LEU A 311 0.36 -8.44 17.36
CA LEU A 311 0.25 -9.06 18.69
C LEU A 311 1.27 -10.20 18.83
N ARG A 312 2.15 -10.11 19.82
CA ARG A 312 3.17 -11.12 20.14
C ARG A 312 3.02 -11.62 21.57
N ASN A 313 3.47 -12.86 21.77
CA ASN A 313 3.61 -13.45 23.08
C ASN A 313 5.03 -13.21 23.57
N TYR A 314 5.20 -12.45 24.65
CA TYR A 314 6.47 -12.35 25.36
C TYR A 314 6.39 -13.06 26.70
N GLN A 315 7.49 -13.71 27.08
CA GLN A 315 7.72 -14.16 28.44
C GLN A 315 8.62 -13.12 29.11
N LEU A 316 8.01 -12.04 29.62
CA LEU A 316 8.76 -11.09 30.44
C LEU A 316 8.97 -11.71 31.83
N PRO A 317 10.16 -11.61 32.43
CA PRO A 317 10.36 -11.95 33.84
C PRO A 317 9.47 -11.04 34.68
N ARG A 318 8.41 -11.58 35.28
CA ARG A 318 7.68 -10.93 36.38
C ARG A 318 8.15 -11.55 37.68
N GLU A 319 8.40 -10.71 38.68
CA GLU A 319 8.90 -11.15 40.00
C GLU A 319 7.84 -11.81 40.90
N GLU A 320 6.56 -11.85 40.53
CA GLU A 320 5.53 -12.49 41.35
C GLU A 320 4.61 -13.41 40.54
N ASP A 321 4.36 -14.60 41.11
CA ASP A 321 3.60 -15.72 40.59
C ASP A 321 2.30 -15.30 39.90
N GLY A 322 2.32 -15.36 38.58
CA GLY A 322 1.16 -15.22 37.73
C GLY A 322 1.57 -15.46 36.29
N GLU A 323 1.37 -16.68 35.79
CA GLU A 323 1.48 -17.03 34.36
C GLU A 323 0.38 -16.36 33.53
N GLY A 324 0.36 -15.03 33.49
CA GLY A 324 -0.44 -14.24 32.56
C GLY A 324 0.32 -14.06 31.26
N ARG A 325 0.11 -14.95 30.29
CA ARG A 325 0.56 -14.73 28.90
C ARG A 325 -0.35 -13.69 28.25
N ASP A 326 -0.07 -12.41 28.46
CA ASP A 326 -0.81 -11.35 27.80
C ASP A 326 -0.24 -11.12 26.39
N LEU A 327 -1.09 -11.29 25.37
CA LEU A 327 -0.78 -10.89 24.00
C LEU A 327 -0.59 -9.37 23.97
N GLN A 328 0.62 -8.91 23.71
CA GLN A 328 0.95 -7.48 23.65
C GLN A 328 1.23 -7.06 22.21
N HIS A 329 0.77 -5.85 21.87
CA HIS A 329 1.06 -5.26 20.58
C HIS A 329 2.50 -4.75 20.57
N SER A 330 3.33 -5.28 19.67
CA SER A 330 4.75 -4.99 19.64
C SER A 330 5.35 -5.08 18.24
N PHE A 331 6.50 -4.46 18.08
CA PHE A 331 7.42 -4.74 16.97
C PHE A 331 8.84 -4.87 17.50
N GLN A 332 9.70 -5.51 16.73
CA GLN A 332 11.10 -5.67 17.07
C GLN A 332 12.01 -5.20 15.94
N ALA A 333 13.19 -4.73 16.31
CA ALA A 333 14.21 -4.30 15.36
C ALA A 333 15.57 -4.85 15.77
N THR A 334 16.27 -5.48 14.83
CA THR A 334 17.66 -5.89 15.02
C THR A 334 18.56 -4.70 14.70
N VAL A 335 19.49 -4.42 15.60
CA VAL A 335 20.38 -3.26 15.51
C VAL A 335 21.81 -3.64 15.81
N LEU A 336 22.73 -2.85 15.27
CA LEU A 336 24.15 -2.89 15.58
C LEU A 336 24.51 -1.64 16.38
N TRP A 337 25.01 -1.82 17.60
CA TRP A 337 25.54 -0.72 18.40
C TRP A 337 26.82 -0.17 17.78
N LEU A 338 26.92 1.15 17.72
CA LEU A 338 28.10 1.86 17.22
C LEU A 338 28.65 2.74 18.34
N GLY A 339 29.96 2.64 18.57
CA GLY A 339 30.61 3.37 19.66
C GLY A 339 30.18 2.92 21.06
N ARG A 340 30.63 3.68 22.07
CA ARG A 340 30.26 3.47 23.47
C ARG A 340 29.16 4.47 23.89
N PRO A 341 28.32 4.14 24.88
CA PRO A 341 27.37 5.10 25.45
C PRO A 341 28.05 6.39 25.92
N GLN A 342 27.44 7.54 25.63
CA GLN A 342 27.95 8.86 25.99
C GLN A 342 27.07 9.55 27.04
N PHE A 343 27.69 10.21 28.01
CA PHE A 343 27.02 11.02 29.03
C PHE A 343 27.04 12.51 28.67
N TRP A 344 25.89 13.17 28.82
CA TRP A 344 25.71 14.59 28.53
C TRP A 344 25.23 15.35 29.77
N SER A 345 26.01 16.35 30.16
CA SER A 345 25.68 17.29 31.25
C SER A 345 24.75 18.42 30.79
N TYR A 346 24.85 18.79 29.51
CA TYR A 346 24.03 19.83 28.85
C TYR A 346 23.50 19.30 27.51
N PRO A 347 22.17 19.17 27.33
CA PRO A 347 21.60 18.59 26.11
C PRO A 347 21.77 19.42 24.83
N THR A 348 22.30 20.65 24.93
CA THR A 348 22.35 21.62 23.82
C THR A 348 23.53 21.43 22.85
N GLU A 349 24.49 20.56 23.16
CA GLU A 349 25.75 20.39 22.40
C GLU A 349 25.84 19.04 21.65
N THR A 350 24.72 18.50 21.18
CA THR A 350 24.67 17.22 20.43
C THR A 350 25.09 17.33 18.95
N GLY A 351 25.68 18.45 18.53
CA GLY A 351 25.87 18.80 17.12
C GLY A 351 27.10 18.22 16.40
N ASN A 352 28.07 17.66 17.13
CA ASN A 352 29.27 17.07 16.53
C ASN A 352 29.24 15.56 16.70
N LEU A 353 29.78 14.79 15.75
CA LEU A 353 29.92 13.32 15.76
C LEU A 353 31.33 12.93 16.26
N PRO A 354 31.60 12.73 17.57
CA PRO A 354 32.91 12.24 18.00
C PRO A 354 32.98 10.70 17.89
N GLU A 355 31.82 10.02 17.88
CA GLU A 355 31.68 8.56 17.94
C GLU A 355 32.16 7.82 16.67
N LEU A 356 32.30 8.53 15.55
CA LEU A 356 32.83 7.98 14.31
C LEU A 356 34.33 8.23 14.14
N GLU A 357 34.89 9.23 14.83
CA GLU A 357 36.30 9.67 14.69
C GLU A 357 37.23 8.98 15.69
N GLU A 358 36.77 8.58 16.86
CA GLU A 358 37.58 7.90 17.90
C GLU A 358 37.98 6.44 17.57
N THR A 359 37.71 5.96 16.34
CA THR A 359 38.21 4.63 15.90
C THR A 359 39.54 4.69 15.14
N SER A 360 40.16 5.87 14.99
CA SER A 360 41.53 5.97 14.48
C SER A 360 42.53 6.14 15.61
N CYS A 361 43.49 5.21 15.66
CA CYS A 361 44.74 5.27 16.42
C CYS A 361 44.68 4.79 17.88
N ASP A 362 44.32 3.52 18.11
CA ASP A 362 45.12 2.65 18.99
C ASP A 362 44.84 1.18 18.67
N GLY A 363 45.91 0.40 18.54
CA GLY A 363 45.91 -0.98 18.09
C GLY A 363 45.39 -1.97 19.14
N GLU A 364 44.11 -1.88 19.51
CA GLU A 364 43.40 -2.95 20.20
C GLU A 364 42.28 -3.52 19.31
N GLU A 365 42.58 -4.62 18.62
CA GLU A 365 41.59 -5.54 18.07
C GLU A 365 40.70 -6.08 19.21
N GLY A 366 39.59 -5.40 19.53
CA GLY A 366 38.81 -5.87 20.70
C GLY A 366 37.46 -5.24 21.03
N THR A 367 36.91 -4.26 20.30
CA THR A 367 35.51 -3.88 20.53
C THR A 367 34.59 -4.82 19.76
N THR A 368 34.15 -5.88 20.43
CA THR A 368 33.14 -6.82 19.94
C THR A 368 31.88 -6.05 19.55
N ARG A 369 31.68 -5.86 18.25
CA ARG A 369 30.46 -5.30 17.67
C ARG A 369 29.29 -6.17 18.09
N GLN A 370 28.35 -5.61 18.86
CA GLN A 370 27.29 -6.37 19.50
C GLN A 370 25.95 -6.13 18.78
N GLU A 371 25.40 -7.20 18.22
CA GLU A 371 24.01 -7.20 17.74
C GLU A 371 23.06 -7.24 18.92
N ALA A 372 22.04 -6.38 18.88
CA ALA A 372 20.97 -6.36 19.85
C ALA A 372 19.60 -6.39 19.16
N LEU A 373 18.63 -7.02 19.82
CA LEU A 373 17.24 -7.04 19.42
C LEU A 373 16.44 -6.08 20.30
N LEU A 374 16.02 -4.97 19.74
CA LEU A 374 15.20 -3.98 20.42
C LEU A 374 13.72 -4.39 20.38
N ILE A 375 13.07 -4.39 21.54
CA ILE A 375 11.65 -4.74 21.69
C ILE A 375 10.86 -3.48 22.05
N PHE A 376 9.89 -3.12 21.21
CA PHE A 376 9.04 -1.94 21.40
C PHE A 376 7.63 -2.36 21.76
N MET A 377 7.12 -1.88 22.89
CA MET A 377 5.81 -2.21 23.47
C MET A 377 5.21 -0.96 24.13
N GLY A 378 3.87 -0.89 24.26
CA GLY A 378 3.23 0.23 24.95
C GLY A 378 3.46 1.57 24.24
N LYS A 379 3.99 2.59 24.93
CA LYS A 379 4.16 3.94 24.34
C LYS A 379 5.39 4.04 23.45
N SER A 380 6.31 3.07 23.47
CA SER A 380 7.46 3.03 22.57
C SER A 380 7.08 2.59 21.14
N LEU A 381 5.83 2.12 20.92
CA LEU A 381 5.26 1.88 19.59
C LEU A 381 5.27 3.12 18.68
N ARG A 382 5.37 4.33 19.25
CA ARG A 382 5.48 5.59 18.51
C ARG A 382 6.69 5.66 17.58
N TRP A 383 7.69 4.80 17.76
CA TRP A 383 8.90 4.79 16.94
C TRP A 383 8.80 3.92 15.68
N PHE A 384 7.75 3.10 15.56
CA PHE A 384 7.52 2.21 14.41
C PHE A 384 7.59 2.89 13.03
N PRO A 385 6.98 4.07 12.80
CA PRO A 385 6.96 4.68 11.46
C PRO A 385 8.25 5.41 11.11
N PHE A 386 9.16 5.65 12.07
CA PHE A 386 10.42 6.36 11.85
C PHE A 386 11.62 5.44 11.71
N LEU A 387 11.54 4.23 12.26
CA LEU A 387 12.61 3.24 12.14
C LEU A 387 12.54 2.60 10.75
N HIS A 388 13.60 2.79 9.98
CA HIS A 388 13.81 2.20 8.66
C HIS A 388 15.21 1.59 8.60
N LEU A 389 15.39 0.59 7.73
CA LEU A 389 16.69 -0.03 7.53
C LEU A 389 17.71 0.99 7.03
N ASP A 390 18.97 0.73 7.34
CA ASP A 390 20.13 1.55 6.95
C ASP A 390 20.10 2.99 7.51
N GLY A 391 19.12 3.30 8.35
CA GLY A 391 19.07 4.54 9.13
C GLY A 391 19.95 4.43 10.36
N LEU A 392 20.72 5.50 10.60
CA LEU A 392 21.50 5.69 11.81
C LEU A 392 20.68 6.48 12.83
N TYR A 393 20.50 5.89 14.01
CA TYR A 393 19.71 6.50 15.07
C TYR A 393 20.49 6.59 16.37
N ARG A 394 20.11 7.55 17.20
CA ARG A 394 20.62 7.74 18.55
C ARG A 394 19.50 7.57 19.55
N PHE A 395 19.69 6.70 20.53
CA PHE A 395 18.85 6.71 21.73
C PHE A 395 19.30 7.82 22.67
N ILE A 396 18.34 8.49 23.30
CA ILE A 396 18.57 9.48 24.34
C ILE A 396 17.73 9.08 25.56
N VAL A 397 18.40 8.76 26.65
CA VAL A 397 17.79 8.38 27.94
C VAL A 397 17.85 9.61 28.87
N PRO A 398 16.71 10.30 29.08
CA PRO A 398 16.69 11.50 29.90
C PRO A 398 16.81 11.16 31.38
N ARG A 399 17.51 12.00 32.16
CA ARG A 399 17.71 11.88 33.61
C ARG A 399 18.41 10.58 34.01
N CYS A 400 19.41 10.18 33.23
CA CYS A 400 20.24 9.01 33.48
C CYS A 400 21.70 9.43 33.49
N SER A 401 22.49 8.78 34.36
CA SER A 401 23.94 8.94 34.45
C SER A 401 24.67 7.58 34.36
N ASP A 402 23.91 6.49 34.23
CA ASP A 402 24.45 5.12 34.16
C ASP A 402 24.76 4.78 32.69
N LEU A 403 26.04 4.61 32.38
CA LEU A 403 26.50 4.25 31.03
C LEU A 403 26.17 2.79 30.69
N GLU A 404 25.97 1.93 31.68
CA GLU A 404 25.64 0.50 31.50
C GLU A 404 24.12 0.27 31.42
N VAL A 405 23.32 1.33 31.31
CA VAL A 405 21.85 1.25 31.25
C VAL A 405 21.36 0.34 30.11
N PHE A 406 22.08 0.32 28.99
CA PHE A 406 21.74 -0.51 27.84
C PHE A 406 22.09 -2.00 28.06
N ASP A 407 23.13 -2.30 28.85
CA ASP A 407 23.58 -3.67 29.12
C ASP A 407 22.80 -4.30 30.28
N LYS A 408 22.50 -3.55 31.34
CA LYS A 408 21.75 -4.02 32.52
C LYS A 408 20.32 -4.42 32.22
N LEU A 409 19.72 -3.81 31.20
CA LEU A 409 18.36 -4.09 30.76
C LEU A 409 18.29 -5.21 29.71
N CYS A 410 19.44 -5.71 29.25
CA CYS A 410 19.48 -6.79 28.29
C CYS A 410 19.16 -8.14 28.95
N PHE A 411 18.38 -8.96 28.27
CA PHE A 411 18.13 -10.36 28.65
C PHE A 411 18.31 -11.28 27.43
N PRO A 412 18.70 -12.56 27.62
CA PRO A 412 18.80 -13.49 26.51
C PRO A 412 17.41 -13.84 25.96
N PRO A 413 17.22 -13.92 24.62
CA PRO A 413 15.93 -14.22 24.00
C PRO A 413 15.34 -15.59 24.37
N VAL A 414 16.19 -16.51 24.86
CA VAL A 414 15.83 -17.90 25.16
C VAL A 414 16.36 -18.26 26.56
N PRO A 415 15.60 -19.02 27.38
CA PRO A 415 16.08 -19.48 28.68
C PRO A 415 17.44 -20.19 28.58
N ALA A 416 18.30 -20.00 29.59
CA ALA A 416 19.69 -20.47 29.60
C ALA A 416 19.89 -21.97 29.27
N LYS A 417 18.84 -22.79 29.40
CA LYS A 417 18.82 -24.22 29.06
C LYS A 417 19.01 -24.53 27.57
N PHE A 418 18.78 -23.56 26.67
CA PHE A 418 18.89 -23.74 25.21
C PHE A 418 20.07 -22.97 24.57
N LEU A 419 20.91 -22.29 25.37
CA LEU A 419 22.01 -21.45 24.89
C LEU A 419 23.29 -22.23 24.53
N SER A 420 23.21 -23.54 24.25
CA SER A 420 24.39 -24.31 23.82
C SER A 420 24.68 -24.08 22.33
N ARG A 421 25.61 -23.15 22.05
CA ARG A 421 26.36 -22.95 20.79
C ARG A 421 25.79 -22.03 19.69
N SER A 422 25.22 -20.86 20.01
CA SER A 422 25.13 -19.78 19.00
C SER A 422 25.10 -18.37 19.61
N SER A 423 25.69 -17.41 18.89
CA SER A 423 25.71 -15.98 19.15
C SER A 423 24.31 -15.36 18.99
N CYS A 424 23.43 -15.57 19.97
CA CYS A 424 22.11 -14.95 19.98
C CYS A 424 22.24 -13.46 20.34
N PRO A 425 21.57 -12.54 19.61
CA PRO A 425 21.58 -11.12 19.96
C PRO A 425 20.91 -10.89 21.31
N LEU A 426 21.42 -9.94 22.09
CA LEU A 426 20.82 -9.58 23.38
C LEU A 426 19.50 -8.83 23.16
N CYS A 427 18.46 -9.16 23.93
CA CYS A 427 17.16 -8.47 23.84
C CYS A 427 17.10 -7.29 24.80
N LEU A 428 16.72 -6.11 24.29
CA LEU A 428 16.55 -4.88 25.07
C LEU A 428 15.11 -4.34 24.95
N PRO A 429 14.33 -4.32 26.03
CA PRO A 429 13.00 -3.72 26.03
C PRO A 429 13.11 -2.18 26.11
N VAL A 430 12.65 -1.51 25.07
CA VAL A 430 12.73 -0.05 24.95
C VAL A 430 11.71 0.61 25.87
N GLN A 431 12.20 1.41 26.81
CA GLN A 431 11.38 2.08 27.80
C GLN A 431 10.57 3.25 27.21
N ASP A 432 9.39 3.51 27.78
CA ASP A 432 8.48 4.55 27.31
C ASP A 432 9.06 5.98 27.37
N THR A 433 10.02 6.20 28.27
CA THR A 433 10.70 7.48 28.53
C THR A 433 11.85 7.78 27.57
N TRP A 434 12.28 6.80 26.76
CA TRP A 434 13.42 6.97 25.86
C TRP A 434 13.03 7.75 24.60
N HIS A 435 13.97 8.56 24.11
CA HIS A 435 13.83 9.33 22.89
C HIS A 435 14.71 8.75 21.79
N LEU A 436 14.19 8.77 20.56
CA LEU A 436 14.91 8.34 19.37
C LEU A 436 15.14 9.55 18.47
N GLN A 437 16.40 9.78 18.09
CA GLN A 437 16.79 10.79 17.13
C GLN A 437 17.33 10.11 15.88
N HIS A 438 16.80 10.46 14.71
CA HIS A 438 17.41 10.06 13.44
C HIS A 438 18.54 11.05 13.12
N GLU A 439 19.73 10.52 12.87
CA GLU A 439 20.92 11.34 12.57
C GLU A 439 21.14 11.46 11.06
N THR A 440 21.28 10.32 10.37
CA THR A 440 21.51 10.30 8.92
C THR A 440 21.28 8.90 8.33
N TRP A 441 21.28 8.82 7.01
CA TRP A 441 21.30 7.56 6.27
C TRP A 441 22.73 7.09 6.04
N ILE A 442 22.99 5.77 6.13
CA ILE A 442 24.33 5.23 5.89
C ILE A 442 24.83 5.49 4.45
N SER A 443 23.91 5.68 3.50
CA SER A 443 24.20 6.01 2.11
C SER A 443 24.84 7.40 1.95
N CYS A 444 24.55 8.33 2.86
CA CYS A 444 25.02 9.71 2.83
C CYS A 444 26.40 9.92 3.49
N GLN A 445 27.02 8.87 4.06
CA GLN A 445 28.33 8.96 4.71
C GLN A 445 29.49 8.85 3.72
N SER A 446 30.57 9.61 3.99
CA SER A 446 31.79 9.61 3.17
C SER A 446 32.58 8.31 3.33
N GLU A 447 33.39 7.96 2.31
CA GLU A 447 34.24 6.76 2.32
C GLU A 447 35.33 6.75 3.42
N HIS A 448 35.53 7.83 4.16
CA HIS A 448 36.50 7.86 5.25
C HIS A 448 35.92 7.42 6.62
N GLN A 449 34.61 7.18 6.71
CA GLN A 449 33.90 6.80 7.95
C GLN A 449 33.53 5.29 8.01
N LEU A 450 34.26 4.45 7.27
CA LEU A 450 33.87 3.10 6.82
C LEU A 450 34.19 1.92 7.79
N ALA A 451 33.59 1.88 8.97
CA ALA A 451 33.46 0.61 9.71
C ALA A 451 32.12 -0.10 9.40
N ALA A 452 31.03 0.67 9.28
CA ALA A 452 29.66 0.13 9.17
C ALA A 452 29.30 -0.42 7.78
N ARG A 453 29.81 0.19 6.69
CA ARG A 453 29.57 -0.28 5.30
C ARG A 453 30.20 -1.65 5.01
N SER A 454 31.32 -1.99 5.65
CA SER A 454 31.94 -3.32 5.54
C SER A 454 31.12 -4.40 6.25
N VAL A 455 30.37 -4.06 7.31
CA VAL A 455 29.45 -4.97 8.02
C VAL A 455 28.21 -5.27 7.17
N LEU A 456 27.64 -4.26 6.51
CA LEU A 456 26.56 -4.45 5.53
C LEU A 456 26.98 -5.36 4.37
N ARG A 457 28.26 -5.28 3.93
CA ARG A 457 28.80 -6.17 2.88
C ARG A 457 28.86 -7.65 3.33
N GLY A 458 28.91 -7.92 4.63
CA GLY A 458 28.79 -9.26 5.22
C GLY A 458 27.34 -9.68 5.50
N MET A 459 26.48 -8.74 5.88
CA MET A 459 25.04 -8.92 6.16
C MET A 459 24.16 -8.57 4.95
N ASN A 460 24.60 -8.86 3.72
CA ASN A 460 23.88 -8.53 2.50
C ASN A 460 22.49 -9.20 2.50
N GLN A 461 21.45 -8.47 2.92
CA GLN A 461 20.08 -8.76 2.51
C GLN A 461 20.03 -8.49 1.00
N ARG A 462 20.29 -9.54 0.21
CA ARG A 462 20.32 -9.47 -1.24
C ARG A 462 18.92 -9.04 -1.72
N ILE A 463 18.79 -7.77 -2.11
CA ILE A 463 17.61 -7.30 -2.84
C ILE A 463 17.58 -8.09 -4.14
N SER A 464 16.55 -8.91 -4.28
CA SER A 464 16.38 -9.81 -5.42
C SER A 464 15.47 -9.12 -6.44
N SER A 465 15.69 -9.37 -7.73
CA SER A 465 14.74 -8.93 -8.75
C SER A 465 13.49 -9.84 -8.77
N ILE A 466 12.32 -9.32 -9.16
CA ILE A 466 11.10 -10.15 -9.27
C ILE A 466 11.33 -11.36 -10.20
N PRO A 467 12.00 -11.25 -11.37
CA PRO A 467 12.33 -12.40 -12.20
C PRO A 467 13.21 -13.45 -11.52
N GLU A 468 14.18 -13.03 -10.70
CA GLU A 468 15.00 -13.95 -9.90
C GLU A 468 14.16 -14.70 -8.88
N VAL A 469 13.25 -14.03 -8.17
CA VAL A 469 12.34 -14.66 -7.19
C VAL A 469 11.42 -15.69 -7.86
N LEU A 470 10.99 -15.42 -9.09
CA LEU A 470 10.16 -16.32 -9.89
C LEU A 470 10.94 -17.50 -10.48
N SER A 471 12.27 -17.44 -10.51
CA SER A 471 13.12 -18.48 -11.06
C SER A 471 13.07 -19.78 -10.24
N ASN A 472 13.32 -20.91 -10.90
CA ASN A 472 13.44 -22.20 -10.23
C ASN A 472 14.76 -22.36 -9.47
N SER A 473 15.80 -21.62 -9.87
CA SER A 473 17.12 -21.65 -9.22
C SER A 473 17.15 -20.89 -7.90
N PHE A 474 16.09 -20.15 -7.56
CA PHE A 474 16.00 -19.42 -6.30
C PHE A 474 15.70 -20.37 -5.14
N THR A 475 16.67 -20.48 -4.22
CA THR A 475 16.62 -21.38 -3.05
C THR A 475 16.21 -20.69 -1.76
N GLY A 476 16.18 -19.36 -1.72
CA GLY A 476 15.79 -18.61 -0.52
C GLY A 476 14.30 -18.78 -0.15
N SER A 477 14.01 -18.86 1.15
CA SER A 477 12.64 -18.82 1.68
C SER A 477 12.16 -17.39 1.91
N LEU A 478 13.05 -16.49 2.33
CA LEU A 478 12.77 -15.07 2.53
C LEU A 478 13.30 -14.26 1.36
N VAL A 479 12.47 -13.33 0.88
CA VAL A 479 12.78 -12.47 -0.27
C VAL A 479 12.50 -11.02 0.03
N SER A 480 13.38 -10.15 -0.46
CA SER A 480 13.24 -8.70 -0.37
C SER A 480 13.37 -8.12 -1.78
N PHE A 481 12.40 -7.33 -2.21
CA PHE A 481 12.37 -6.74 -3.55
C PHE A 481 11.50 -5.48 -3.56
N SER A 482 11.74 -4.61 -4.54
CA SER A 482 10.89 -3.45 -4.82
C SER A 482 10.00 -3.69 -6.04
N GLY A 483 8.86 -3.02 -6.07
CA GLY A 483 7.96 -3.06 -7.21
C GLY A 483 6.79 -2.10 -7.06
N GLU A 484 5.99 -2.00 -8.13
CA GLU A 484 4.82 -1.14 -8.21
C GLU A 484 3.53 -1.97 -8.08
N ILE A 485 2.59 -1.52 -7.26
CA ILE A 485 1.29 -2.17 -7.12
C ILE A 485 0.48 -1.97 -8.41
N VAL A 486 0.07 -3.05 -9.05
CA VAL A 486 -0.81 -3.04 -10.23
C VAL A 486 -2.27 -3.18 -9.82
N GLU A 487 -2.56 -4.13 -8.93
CA GLU A 487 -3.92 -4.44 -8.50
C GLU A 487 -3.95 -4.71 -7.00
N ARG A 488 -5.03 -4.29 -6.34
CA ARG A 488 -5.35 -4.59 -4.95
C ARG A 488 -6.76 -5.19 -4.88
N THR A 489 -6.86 -6.37 -4.28
CA THR A 489 -8.13 -7.11 -4.19
C THR A 489 -8.34 -7.64 -2.77
N LEU A 490 -9.56 -7.50 -2.25
CA LEU A 490 -9.94 -8.12 -0.98
C LEU A 490 -10.22 -9.61 -1.17
N CYS A 491 -9.68 -10.41 -0.28
CA CYS A 491 -9.88 -11.85 -0.20
C CYS A 491 -10.64 -12.19 1.08
N ALA A 492 -11.51 -13.20 1.00
CA ALA A 492 -12.09 -13.79 2.20
C ALA A 492 -10.97 -14.41 3.03
N SER A 493 -10.94 -14.14 4.34
CA SER A 493 -9.99 -14.78 5.25
C SER A 493 -10.14 -16.29 5.17
N LEU A 494 -9.03 -17.01 5.00
CA LEU A 494 -9.02 -18.46 4.80
C LEU A 494 -9.43 -19.26 6.06
N LYS A 495 -9.77 -18.59 7.17
CA LYS A 495 -10.15 -19.23 8.43
C LYS A 495 -11.66 -19.19 8.63
N ASN A 496 -12.34 -20.12 7.97
CA ASN A 496 -13.57 -20.74 8.47
C ASN A 496 -13.22 -21.99 9.30
N GLU A 497 -12.14 -21.94 10.09
CA GLU A 497 -12.02 -22.82 11.24
C GLU A 497 -12.75 -22.12 12.39
N LYS A 498 -13.66 -22.85 13.03
CA LYS A 498 -14.57 -22.45 14.11
C LYS A 498 -14.03 -21.26 14.94
N PRO A 499 -14.86 -20.27 15.30
CA PRO A 499 -14.43 -19.25 16.25
C PRO A 499 -14.00 -19.97 17.53
N SER A 500 -12.70 -20.00 17.78
CA SER A 500 -12.15 -20.52 19.03
C SER A 500 -12.74 -19.67 20.14
N VAL A 501 -13.49 -20.35 21.01
CA VAL A 501 -14.15 -19.82 22.20
C VAL A 501 -13.08 -19.34 23.18
N THR A 502 -12.50 -18.17 22.93
CA THR A 502 -11.66 -17.41 23.88
C THR A 502 -11.43 -16.00 23.34
N LEU A 503 -12.50 -15.20 23.26
CA LEU A 503 -12.39 -13.74 23.12
C LEU A 503 -13.53 -13.07 23.89
N GLY A 504 -13.50 -13.26 25.20
CA GLY A 504 -14.27 -12.47 26.14
C GLY A 504 -13.42 -11.36 26.71
N LEU A 505 -13.17 -10.26 25.98
CA LEU A 505 -12.86 -8.97 26.61
C LEU A 505 -13.00 -7.80 25.62
N GLN A 506 -13.89 -6.88 26.01
CA GLN A 506 -14.14 -5.53 25.49
C GLN A 506 -14.64 -5.37 24.05
N LYS A 507 -15.98 -5.48 23.90
CA LYS A 507 -16.76 -4.66 22.98
C LYS A 507 -16.51 -3.17 23.25
N GLN A 508 -15.44 -2.59 22.70
CA GLN A 508 -15.45 -1.17 22.40
C GLN A 508 -16.27 -0.98 21.12
N LYS A 509 -17.33 -0.18 21.21
CA LYS A 509 -18.12 0.29 20.06
C LYS A 509 -17.18 0.99 19.07
N GLY A 510 -16.82 0.29 17.98
CA GLY A 510 -15.98 0.84 16.91
C GLY A 510 -15.72 -0.17 15.79
N SER A 511 -16.58 -0.14 14.76
CA SER A 511 -16.41 -0.64 13.37
C SER A 511 -15.73 -2.00 13.10
N LEU A 512 -16.56 -3.00 12.76
CA LEU A 512 -16.24 -4.43 12.59
C LEU A 512 -15.85 -4.91 11.16
N LEU A 513 -15.13 -4.18 10.30
CA LEU A 513 -14.83 -4.76 8.94
C LEU A 513 -13.46 -4.49 8.30
N ALA A 514 -12.67 -3.50 8.74
CA ALA A 514 -11.31 -3.35 8.18
C ALA A 514 -10.36 -4.48 8.63
N SER A 515 -10.74 -5.26 9.65
CA SER A 515 -9.89 -6.23 10.35
C SER A 515 -10.03 -7.69 9.91
N ASP A 516 -10.95 -8.02 9.00
CA ASP A 516 -11.35 -9.43 8.78
C ASP A 516 -11.05 -9.94 7.36
N HIS A 517 -10.65 -9.05 6.45
CA HIS A 517 -10.33 -9.39 5.06
C HIS A 517 -8.81 -9.46 4.85
N SER A 518 -8.35 -10.52 4.19
CA SER A 518 -6.97 -10.56 3.68
C SER A 518 -6.89 -9.74 2.40
N VAL A 519 -5.72 -9.18 2.11
CA VAL A 519 -5.48 -8.42 0.89
C VAL A 519 -4.57 -9.22 -0.02
N LYS A 520 -4.91 -9.28 -1.30
CA LYS A 520 -4.03 -9.70 -2.38
C LYS A 520 -3.53 -8.46 -3.10
N LEU A 521 -2.21 -8.31 -3.19
CA LEU A 521 -1.55 -7.32 -4.04
C LEU A 521 -0.90 -8.03 -5.22
N SER A 522 -1.03 -7.46 -6.41
CA SER A 522 -0.30 -7.90 -7.60
C SER A 522 0.74 -6.83 -7.95
N ILE A 523 2.01 -7.22 -7.99
CA ILE A 523 3.16 -6.30 -8.03
C ILE A 523 3.99 -6.54 -9.28
N SER A 524 4.39 -5.45 -9.94
CA SER A 524 5.22 -5.48 -11.14
C SER A 524 6.56 -4.78 -10.93
N VAL A 525 7.54 -5.07 -11.79
CA VAL A 525 8.86 -4.39 -11.74
C VAL A 525 8.75 -2.91 -12.15
N ALA A 526 7.88 -2.63 -13.12
CA ALA A 526 7.67 -1.33 -13.72
C ALA A 526 6.24 -1.26 -14.29
N PRO A 527 5.69 -0.05 -14.49
CA PRO A 527 4.38 0.13 -15.10
C PRO A 527 4.28 -0.64 -16.42
N GLY A 528 3.23 -1.46 -16.58
CA GLY A 528 3.01 -2.25 -17.80
C GLY A 528 3.90 -3.48 -17.96
N SER A 529 4.73 -3.83 -16.97
CA SER A 529 5.59 -5.01 -17.05
C SER A 529 4.78 -6.32 -17.08
N PRO A 530 5.17 -7.30 -17.92
CA PRO A 530 4.59 -8.66 -17.96
C PRO A 530 4.62 -9.39 -16.63
N VAL A 531 5.68 -9.13 -15.87
CA VAL A 531 6.11 -10.00 -14.79
C VAL A 531 5.46 -9.50 -13.51
N VAL A 532 4.43 -10.24 -13.10
CA VAL A 532 3.62 -9.92 -11.92
C VAL A 532 3.83 -10.96 -10.83
N MET A 533 4.09 -10.49 -9.61
CA MET A 533 4.15 -11.27 -8.37
C MET A 533 2.90 -11.03 -7.54
N ASP A 534 2.26 -12.10 -7.07
CA ASP A 534 1.13 -12.01 -6.15
C ASP A 534 1.65 -12.06 -4.70
N ILE A 535 1.22 -11.12 -3.86
CA ILE A 535 1.50 -11.05 -2.42
C ILE A 535 0.19 -11.12 -1.64
N TYR A 536 0.14 -12.00 -0.64
CA TYR A 536 -1.00 -12.10 0.27
C TYR A 536 -0.65 -11.55 1.65
N ILE A 537 -1.47 -10.63 2.13
CA ILE A 537 -1.35 -10.00 3.45
C ILE A 537 -2.57 -10.40 4.29
N ALA A 538 -2.33 -11.06 5.42
CA ALA A 538 -3.40 -11.41 6.35
C ALA A 538 -3.93 -10.17 7.07
N ALA A 539 -5.21 -10.20 7.45
CA ALA A 539 -5.89 -9.06 8.05
C ALA A 539 -5.23 -8.55 9.35
N THR A 540 -4.56 -9.44 10.08
CA THR A 540 -3.78 -9.14 11.29
C THR A 540 -2.66 -8.12 11.07
N TYR A 541 -2.14 -8.00 9.85
CA TYR A 541 -1.04 -7.10 9.52
C TYR A 541 -1.50 -5.78 8.91
N LEU A 542 -2.78 -5.65 8.49
CA LEU A 542 -3.24 -4.50 7.70
C LEU A 542 -3.46 -3.21 8.51
N GLN A 543 -3.67 -3.31 9.82
CA GLN A 543 -4.12 -2.17 10.65
C GLN A 543 -3.18 -0.95 10.63
N HIS A 544 -1.90 -1.15 10.28
CA HIS A 544 -0.88 -0.10 10.25
C HIS A 544 -0.31 0.17 8.84
N LEU A 545 -0.72 -0.60 7.83
CA LEU A 545 -0.20 -0.51 6.47
C LEU A 545 -1.07 0.42 5.61
N TRP A 546 -0.83 1.72 5.73
CA TRP A 546 -1.47 2.75 4.91
C TRP A 546 -0.73 2.93 3.58
N GLY A 547 -1.42 3.40 2.54
CA GLY A 547 -0.81 3.75 1.26
C GLY A 547 -0.47 2.61 0.31
N LEU A 548 -1.02 1.41 0.55
CA LEU A 548 -0.97 0.28 -0.37
C LEU A 548 -2.00 0.47 -1.49
N LEU A 549 -1.70 1.39 -2.42
CA LEU A 549 -2.58 1.76 -3.54
C LEU A 549 -1.98 1.35 -4.88
N PRO A 550 -2.79 0.97 -5.88
CA PRO A 550 -2.32 0.82 -7.26
C PRO A 550 -1.56 2.06 -7.75
N GLY A 551 -0.39 1.86 -8.36
CA GLY A 551 0.55 2.89 -8.81
C GLY A 551 1.62 3.31 -7.79
N ALA A 552 1.50 2.91 -6.52
CA ALA A 552 2.53 3.18 -5.53
C ALA A 552 3.74 2.24 -5.70
N LYS A 553 4.96 2.76 -5.58
CA LYS A 553 6.18 1.95 -5.54
C LYS A 553 6.54 1.62 -4.11
N ILE A 554 6.75 0.35 -3.85
CA ILE A 554 6.91 -0.19 -2.50
C ILE A 554 8.12 -1.10 -2.47
N PHE A 555 8.85 -1.01 -1.36
CA PHE A 555 9.88 -1.97 -0.99
C PHE A 555 9.32 -2.95 0.05
N PHE A 556 9.40 -4.24 -0.27
CA PHE A 556 9.05 -5.32 0.64
C PHE A 556 10.31 -6.01 1.13
N GLN A 557 10.33 -6.33 2.41
CA GLN A 557 11.42 -7.04 3.05
C GLN A 557 10.94 -8.34 3.66
N ASN A 558 11.78 -9.37 3.59
CA ASN A 558 11.59 -10.65 4.27
C ASN A 558 10.19 -11.24 4.08
N LEU A 559 9.69 -11.19 2.85
CA LEU A 559 8.48 -11.90 2.46
C LEU A 559 8.77 -13.39 2.36
N GLU A 560 7.81 -14.22 2.75
CA GLU A 560 7.94 -15.65 2.60
C GLU A 560 7.53 -16.07 1.18
N ARG A 561 8.49 -16.61 0.41
CA ARG A 561 8.25 -17.16 -0.93
C ARG A 561 7.62 -18.55 -0.80
N LYS A 562 6.49 -18.76 -1.47
CA LYS A 562 5.77 -20.03 -1.53
C LYS A 562 5.52 -20.47 -2.97
N ILE A 563 5.51 -21.79 -3.17
CA ILE A 563 5.14 -22.41 -4.44
C ILE A 563 3.82 -23.15 -4.23
N SER A 564 2.80 -22.78 -5.00
CA SER A 564 1.49 -23.44 -4.96
C SER A 564 1.54 -24.86 -5.56
N ARG A 565 0.51 -25.66 -5.30
CA ARG A 565 0.32 -27.00 -5.92
C ARG A 565 0.33 -26.96 -7.45
N PHE A 566 0.05 -25.80 -8.06
CA PHE A 566 0.06 -25.59 -9.51
C PHE A 566 1.38 -24.97 -10.01
N HIS A 567 2.43 -24.98 -9.19
CA HIS A 567 3.75 -24.42 -9.48
C HIS A 567 3.77 -22.90 -9.75
N ASN A 568 2.77 -22.16 -9.26
CA ASN A 568 2.83 -20.69 -9.23
C ASN A 568 3.57 -20.24 -7.98
N VAL A 569 4.56 -19.37 -8.17
CA VAL A 569 5.26 -18.67 -7.09
C VAL A 569 4.41 -17.49 -6.62
N TYR A 570 4.33 -17.32 -5.31
CA TYR A 570 3.68 -16.16 -4.68
C TYR A 570 4.38 -15.87 -3.36
N CYS A 571 4.15 -14.68 -2.80
CA CYS A 571 4.73 -14.28 -1.53
C CYS A 571 3.64 -14.12 -0.46
N THR A 572 3.98 -14.38 0.80
CA THR A 572 3.11 -14.11 1.94
C THR A 572 3.79 -13.18 2.92
N TYR A 573 3.03 -12.21 3.43
CA TYR A 573 3.49 -11.30 4.48
C TYR A 573 3.47 -12.03 5.83
N ILE A 574 4.60 -12.01 6.52
CA ILE A 574 4.81 -12.72 7.79
C ILE A 574 5.30 -11.76 8.88
N ALA A 575 5.50 -12.27 10.09
CA ALA A 575 5.93 -11.49 11.25
C ALA A 575 7.27 -10.75 11.05
N SER A 576 8.21 -11.37 10.34
CA SER A 576 9.51 -10.76 10.02
C SER A 576 9.48 -9.83 8.81
N SER A 577 8.35 -9.74 8.10
CA SER A 577 8.21 -8.88 6.92
C SER A 577 8.04 -7.42 7.30
N CYS A 578 8.52 -6.53 6.44
CA CYS A 578 8.33 -5.08 6.57
C CYS A 578 8.07 -4.45 5.20
N VAL A 579 7.36 -3.32 5.20
CA VAL A 579 7.01 -2.55 4.01
C VAL A 579 7.41 -1.09 4.18
N SER A 580 8.00 -0.53 3.14
CA SER A 580 8.33 0.90 3.01
C SER A 580 7.82 1.44 1.69
N ILE A 581 7.15 2.59 1.71
CA ILE A 581 6.66 3.26 0.49
C ILE A 581 7.78 4.13 -0.07
N LEU A 582 8.21 3.81 -1.29
CA LEU A 582 9.24 4.56 -2.01
C LEU A 582 8.63 5.73 -2.78
N SER A 583 7.48 5.53 -3.43
CA SER A 583 6.77 6.63 -4.10
C SER A 583 5.27 6.49 -3.99
N LEU A 584 4.61 7.64 -3.84
CA LEU A 584 3.15 7.77 -3.87
C LEU A 584 2.61 7.53 -5.29
N PRO A 585 1.34 7.11 -5.43
CA PRO A 585 0.74 6.95 -6.75
C PRO A 585 0.64 8.30 -7.46
N PRO A 586 0.83 8.35 -8.79
CA PRO A 586 0.67 9.59 -9.53
C PRO A 586 -0.78 10.10 -9.43
N SER A 587 -0.93 11.42 -9.29
CA SER A 587 -2.21 12.12 -9.01
C SER A 587 -3.30 11.92 -10.07
N HIS A 588 -2.93 11.36 -11.22
CA HIS A 588 -3.79 11.12 -12.38
C HIS A 588 -3.69 9.67 -12.84
N LEU A 589 -4.01 8.72 -11.97
CA LEU A 589 -4.47 7.42 -12.46
C LEU A 589 -5.98 7.57 -12.71
N PRO A 590 -6.45 7.51 -13.96
CA PRO A 590 -7.86 7.24 -14.18
C PRO A 590 -8.22 6.01 -13.35
N PHE A 591 -9.45 5.97 -12.82
CA PHE A 591 -10.05 4.71 -12.39
C PHE A 591 -9.68 3.60 -13.38
N PRO A 592 -9.48 2.34 -12.97
CA PRO A 592 -9.35 1.22 -13.90
C PRO A 592 -10.71 0.95 -14.59
N SER A 593 -11.31 1.97 -15.19
CA SER A 593 -12.30 1.85 -16.23
C SER A 593 -11.54 1.31 -17.44
N SER A 594 -11.55 -0.01 -17.55
CA SER A 594 -10.95 -0.82 -18.61
C SER A 594 -9.42 -0.78 -18.67
N LEU A 595 -8.84 -1.96 -18.90
CA LEU A 595 -7.50 -2.14 -19.44
C LEU A 595 -7.31 -1.50 -20.84
N ALA A 596 -8.22 -0.63 -21.30
CA ALA A 596 -8.07 0.21 -22.47
C ALA A 596 -7.62 1.62 -22.05
N GLY A 597 -6.56 1.70 -21.24
CA GLY A 597 -5.65 2.83 -21.37
C GLY A 597 -5.08 2.79 -22.77
N GLU A 598 -4.82 3.96 -23.36
CA GLU A 598 -4.14 4.19 -24.63
C GLU A 598 -2.81 3.44 -24.67
N THR A 599 -2.91 2.13 -24.89
CA THR A 599 -1.81 1.23 -25.09
C THR A 599 -1.43 1.47 -26.53
N SER A 600 -0.21 1.94 -26.75
CA SER A 600 0.48 1.72 -28.01
C SER A 600 0.11 0.32 -28.48
N SER A 601 -0.60 0.22 -29.60
CA SER A 601 -1.13 -1.04 -30.11
C SER A 601 -0.05 -2.12 -30.03
N PRO A 602 -0.33 -3.29 -29.41
CA PRO A 602 0.69 -4.28 -29.11
C PRO A 602 1.52 -4.63 -30.36
N SER A 603 2.83 -4.79 -30.17
CA SER A 603 3.74 -5.02 -31.30
C SER A 603 3.35 -6.28 -32.06
N LEU A 604 3.41 -6.20 -33.40
CA LEU A 604 3.12 -7.33 -34.28
C LEU A 604 4.30 -8.32 -34.27
N VAL A 605 4.03 -9.58 -33.91
CA VAL A 605 5.03 -10.64 -33.73
C VAL A 605 4.60 -11.90 -34.53
N PHE A 606 5.57 -12.74 -34.89
CA PHE A 606 5.32 -14.07 -35.47
C PHE A 606 5.30 -15.15 -34.37
N ILE A 607 4.52 -16.21 -34.55
CA ILE A 607 4.39 -17.33 -33.60
C ILE A 607 5.75 -17.97 -33.31
N SER A 608 6.63 -18.09 -34.31
CA SER A 608 7.99 -18.62 -34.14
C SER A 608 8.87 -17.78 -33.21
N ASN A 609 8.56 -16.49 -33.07
CA ASN A 609 9.35 -15.52 -32.29
C ASN A 609 8.78 -15.31 -30.88
N LEU A 610 7.77 -16.08 -30.47
CA LEU A 610 7.16 -15.96 -29.16
C LEU A 610 8.10 -16.43 -28.07
N GLN A 611 8.74 -15.46 -27.42
CA GLN A 611 9.53 -15.71 -26.23
C GLN A 611 8.64 -15.80 -24.97
N PRO A 612 9.01 -16.60 -23.96
CA PRO A 612 8.19 -16.83 -22.76
C PRO A 612 7.89 -15.59 -21.91
N HIS A 613 8.56 -14.47 -22.18
CA HIS A 613 8.52 -13.23 -21.41
C HIS A 613 7.73 -12.11 -22.10
N LEU A 614 7.16 -12.34 -23.29
CA LEU A 614 6.21 -11.41 -23.92
C LEU A 614 4.82 -11.56 -23.26
N PRO A 615 4.30 -10.52 -22.57
CA PRO A 615 3.02 -10.62 -21.84
C PRO A 615 1.84 -10.63 -22.77
N GLN A 616 1.86 -9.68 -23.70
CA GLN A 616 0.81 -9.36 -24.62
C GLN A 616 1.48 -8.96 -25.93
N ALA A 617 0.97 -9.48 -27.03
CA ALA A 617 1.42 -9.12 -28.35
C ALA A 617 0.26 -9.26 -29.33
N ARG A 618 0.51 -8.79 -30.54
CA ARG A 618 -0.42 -8.87 -31.66
C ARG A 618 0.13 -9.85 -32.70
N ILE A 619 -0.67 -10.76 -33.20
CA ILE A 619 -0.30 -11.68 -34.29
C ILE A 619 -1.32 -11.52 -35.40
N LEU A 620 -0.82 -11.45 -36.64
CA LEU A 620 -1.63 -11.71 -37.83
C LEU A 620 -1.61 -13.22 -38.10
N CYS A 621 -2.74 -13.89 -37.91
CA CYS A 621 -2.84 -15.33 -38.11
C CYS A 621 -4.10 -15.71 -38.89
N HIS A 622 -4.08 -16.91 -39.44
CA HIS A 622 -5.24 -17.59 -39.99
C HIS A 622 -5.85 -18.48 -38.91
N LEU A 623 -7.15 -18.37 -38.69
CA LEU A 623 -7.87 -19.27 -37.81
C LEU A 623 -8.13 -20.57 -38.58
N SER A 624 -7.42 -21.64 -38.29
CA SER A 624 -7.52 -22.89 -39.07
C SER A 624 -8.75 -23.70 -38.69
N CYS A 625 -9.01 -23.90 -37.39
CA CYS A 625 -10.19 -24.64 -36.92
C CYS A 625 -10.59 -24.34 -35.47
N VAL A 626 -11.85 -24.60 -35.14
CA VAL A 626 -12.37 -24.58 -33.76
C VAL A 626 -12.32 -25.98 -33.19
N LEU A 627 -11.51 -26.20 -32.15
CA LEU A 627 -11.31 -27.50 -31.52
C LEU A 627 -12.42 -27.83 -30.53
N THR A 628 -12.75 -26.87 -29.68
CA THR A 628 -13.87 -27.00 -28.74
C THR A 628 -14.62 -25.68 -28.65
N LEU A 629 -15.94 -25.76 -28.58
CA LEU A 629 -16.82 -24.63 -28.31
C LEU A 629 -17.78 -25.04 -27.21
N SER A 630 -17.92 -24.23 -26.17
CA SER A 630 -18.87 -24.45 -25.08
C SER A 630 -19.58 -23.14 -24.76
N LEU A 631 -20.90 -23.14 -24.96
CA LEU A 631 -21.81 -22.07 -24.57
C LEU A 631 -22.68 -22.59 -23.44
N GLN A 632 -22.70 -21.90 -22.30
CA GLN A 632 -23.47 -22.35 -21.15
C GLN A 632 -24.04 -21.19 -20.35
N TRP A 633 -25.18 -21.45 -19.74
CA TRP A 633 -25.77 -20.64 -18.70
C TRP A 633 -25.55 -21.33 -17.36
N VAL A 634 -25.00 -20.58 -16.41
CA VAL A 634 -24.69 -21.05 -15.07
C VAL A 634 -25.41 -20.21 -14.03
N CYS A 635 -25.80 -20.83 -12.93
CA CYS A 635 -26.37 -20.15 -11.78
C CYS A 635 -25.36 -19.16 -11.19
N SER A 636 -25.76 -17.91 -10.96
CA SER A 636 -24.86 -16.88 -10.44
C SER A 636 -24.29 -17.18 -9.06
N LEU A 637 -24.97 -18.00 -8.23
CA LEU A 637 -24.55 -18.31 -6.87
C LEU A 637 -23.68 -19.57 -6.77
N CYS A 638 -24.08 -20.67 -7.42
CA CYS A 638 -23.42 -21.97 -7.25
C CYS A 638 -22.72 -22.50 -8.50
N SER A 639 -22.76 -21.76 -9.61
CA SER A 639 -22.14 -22.12 -10.89
C SER A 639 -22.63 -23.44 -11.51
N SER A 640 -23.72 -24.03 -10.99
CA SER A 640 -24.40 -25.18 -11.62
C SER A 640 -25.16 -24.74 -12.87
N ILE A 641 -25.46 -25.65 -13.78
CA ILE A 641 -26.18 -25.34 -15.02
C ILE A 641 -27.53 -24.66 -14.71
N PHE A 642 -27.85 -23.64 -15.51
CA PHE A 642 -29.08 -22.87 -15.41
C PHE A 642 -29.89 -23.08 -16.68
N LYS A 643 -31.04 -23.75 -16.57
CA LYS A 643 -31.90 -24.16 -17.68
C LYS A 643 -33.33 -23.73 -17.42
N GLU A 644 -34.04 -23.25 -18.43
CA GLU A 644 -35.46 -22.86 -18.33
C GLU A 644 -35.74 -21.90 -17.16
N GLY A 645 -34.84 -20.95 -16.91
CA GLY A 645 -35.00 -19.97 -15.82
C GLY A 645 -34.74 -20.52 -14.41
N ARG A 646 -34.22 -21.75 -14.26
CA ARG A 646 -33.99 -22.38 -12.95
C ARG A 646 -32.62 -23.02 -12.84
N CYS A 647 -32.08 -23.06 -11.63
CA CYS A 647 -30.85 -23.79 -11.32
C CYS A 647 -31.14 -25.30 -11.26
N THR A 648 -30.29 -26.12 -11.90
CA THR A 648 -30.46 -27.59 -11.92
C THR A 648 -29.91 -28.29 -10.67
N ARG A 649 -29.33 -27.55 -9.71
CA ARG A 649 -28.78 -28.12 -8.48
C ARG A 649 -29.89 -28.62 -7.57
N GLN A 650 -29.88 -29.92 -7.27
CA GLN A 650 -30.91 -30.55 -6.45
C GLN A 650 -30.56 -30.62 -4.95
N SER A 651 -29.28 -30.74 -4.59
CA SER A 651 -28.87 -30.96 -3.18
C SER A 651 -27.62 -30.17 -2.76
N PRO A 652 -27.73 -29.23 -1.81
CA PRO A 652 -28.95 -28.50 -1.44
C PRO A 652 -29.51 -27.70 -2.63
N PRO A 653 -30.84 -27.46 -2.69
CA PRO A 653 -31.46 -26.62 -3.71
C PRO A 653 -30.93 -25.20 -3.61
N CYS A 654 -30.61 -24.60 -4.75
CA CYS A 654 -30.10 -23.23 -4.80
C CYS A 654 -31.26 -22.23 -4.87
N PRO A 655 -31.29 -21.19 -4.01
CA PRO A 655 -32.34 -20.17 -4.06
C PRO A 655 -32.18 -19.17 -5.22
N SER A 656 -31.14 -19.32 -6.06
CA SER A 656 -30.91 -18.39 -7.16
C SER A 656 -31.92 -18.58 -8.29
N HIS A 657 -32.53 -17.47 -8.70
CA HIS A 657 -33.31 -17.35 -9.93
C HIS A 657 -32.53 -16.64 -11.04
N THR A 658 -31.22 -16.42 -10.86
CA THR A 658 -30.40 -15.63 -11.78
C THR A 658 -29.35 -16.51 -12.47
N GLY A 659 -29.43 -16.55 -13.80
CA GLY A 659 -28.44 -17.19 -14.67
C GLY A 659 -27.48 -16.18 -15.27
N VAL A 660 -26.24 -16.61 -15.45
CA VAL A 660 -25.14 -15.84 -16.08
C VAL A 660 -24.62 -16.65 -17.25
N ARG A 661 -24.38 -15.98 -18.37
CA ARG A 661 -23.85 -16.61 -19.59
C ARG A 661 -22.34 -16.70 -19.55
N GLN A 662 -21.81 -17.86 -19.93
CA GLN A 662 -20.39 -18.13 -20.08
C GLN A 662 -20.15 -18.79 -21.43
N ALA A 663 -19.13 -18.32 -22.14
CA ALA A 663 -18.68 -18.92 -23.38
C ALA A 663 -17.19 -19.23 -23.30
N SER A 664 -16.78 -20.36 -23.86
CA SER A 664 -15.38 -20.72 -23.99
C SER A 664 -15.18 -21.41 -25.34
N ALA A 665 -14.15 -21.03 -26.06
CA ALA A 665 -13.74 -21.69 -27.29
C ALA A 665 -12.23 -21.92 -27.28
N ARG A 666 -11.79 -23.07 -27.77
CA ARG A 666 -10.40 -23.36 -28.03
C ARG A 666 -10.22 -23.50 -29.54
N VAL A 667 -9.39 -22.64 -30.12
CA VAL A 667 -9.15 -22.59 -31.57
C VAL A 667 -7.69 -22.87 -31.89
N LEU A 668 -7.43 -23.36 -33.10
CA LEU A 668 -6.10 -23.50 -33.68
C LEU A 668 -5.88 -22.32 -34.63
N VAL A 669 -4.78 -21.60 -34.43
CA VAL A 669 -4.36 -20.53 -35.34
C VAL A 669 -2.97 -20.82 -35.87
N GLU A 670 -2.72 -20.40 -37.10
CA GLU A 670 -1.43 -20.51 -37.76
C GLU A 670 -1.08 -19.18 -38.42
N ASP A 671 0.19 -18.79 -38.36
CA ASP A 671 0.67 -17.61 -39.08
C ASP A 671 1.62 -18.02 -40.21
N GLY A 672 1.75 -19.31 -40.51
CA GLY A 672 2.69 -19.89 -41.47
C GLY A 672 4.16 -19.92 -41.00
N THR A 673 4.48 -19.41 -39.81
CA THR A 673 5.76 -19.67 -39.11
C THR A 673 5.59 -20.72 -38.01
N GLY A 674 4.38 -20.86 -37.47
CA GLY A 674 4.02 -21.92 -36.53
C GLY A 674 2.52 -21.99 -36.27
N GLU A 675 2.15 -22.88 -35.34
CA GLU A 675 0.77 -23.09 -34.88
C GLU A 675 0.65 -22.82 -33.38
N ALA A 676 -0.47 -22.24 -32.95
CA ALA A 676 -0.78 -22.04 -31.54
C ALA A 676 -2.25 -22.36 -31.23
N PHE A 677 -2.50 -22.81 -29.99
CA PHE A 677 -3.85 -22.89 -29.46
C PHE A 677 -4.23 -21.55 -28.83
N VAL A 678 -5.44 -21.09 -29.09
CA VAL A 678 -5.98 -19.86 -28.50
C VAL A 678 -7.24 -20.19 -27.71
N LEU A 679 -7.28 -19.77 -26.45
CA LEU A 679 -8.44 -19.84 -25.58
C LEU A 679 -9.19 -18.51 -25.64
N CYS A 680 -10.38 -18.53 -26.24
CA CYS A 680 -11.30 -17.40 -26.28
C CYS A 680 -12.35 -17.56 -25.19
N ARG A 681 -12.67 -16.49 -24.47
CA ARG A 681 -13.71 -16.47 -23.42
C ARG A 681 -14.76 -15.43 -23.72
N ASN A 682 -16.02 -15.76 -23.43
CA ASN A 682 -17.14 -14.84 -23.38
C ASN A 682 -17.29 -14.03 -24.68
N GLN A 683 -17.23 -12.69 -24.62
CA GLN A 683 -17.32 -11.80 -25.79
C GLN A 683 -16.31 -12.13 -26.90
N HIS A 684 -15.12 -12.63 -26.56
CA HIS A 684 -14.12 -12.99 -27.55
C HIS A 684 -14.53 -14.23 -28.37
N VAL A 685 -15.42 -15.07 -27.83
CA VAL A 685 -16.02 -16.17 -28.59
C VAL A 685 -16.96 -15.64 -29.67
N ALA A 686 -17.73 -14.58 -29.38
CA ALA A 686 -18.61 -13.95 -30.37
C ALA A 686 -17.80 -13.35 -31.52
N ALA A 687 -16.75 -12.58 -31.20
CA ALA A 687 -15.85 -12.00 -32.19
C ALA A 687 -15.14 -13.07 -33.03
N MET A 688 -14.63 -14.13 -32.40
CA MET A 688 -14.04 -15.27 -33.10
C MET A 688 -15.01 -15.92 -34.09
N LEU A 689 -16.27 -16.11 -33.68
CA LEU A 689 -17.32 -16.66 -34.53
C LEU A 689 -17.81 -15.70 -35.62
N GLY A 690 -17.33 -14.44 -35.63
CA GLY A 690 -17.77 -13.42 -36.58
C GLY A 690 -19.22 -12.99 -36.40
N LEU A 691 -19.79 -13.20 -35.20
CA LEU A 691 -21.19 -12.89 -34.90
C LEU A 691 -21.31 -11.44 -34.42
N ASN A 692 -22.27 -10.70 -34.97
CA ASN A 692 -22.60 -9.38 -34.46
C ASN A 692 -23.34 -9.47 -33.12
N LEU A 693 -23.51 -8.34 -32.44
CA LEU A 693 -24.14 -8.30 -31.12
C LEU A 693 -25.56 -8.90 -31.12
N LEU A 694 -26.38 -8.62 -32.16
CA LEU A 694 -27.76 -9.09 -32.23
C LEU A 694 -27.84 -10.61 -32.43
N GLU A 695 -26.99 -11.15 -33.31
CA GLU A 695 -26.87 -12.59 -33.57
C GLU A 695 -26.37 -13.33 -32.33
N TRP A 696 -25.39 -12.75 -31.63
CA TRP A 696 -24.87 -13.32 -30.39
C TRP A 696 -25.93 -13.37 -29.29
N GLU A 697 -26.72 -12.31 -29.11
CA GLU A 697 -27.83 -12.31 -28.17
C GLU A 697 -28.90 -13.36 -28.53
N ALA A 698 -29.27 -13.46 -29.81
CA ALA A 698 -30.23 -14.46 -30.27
C ALA A 698 -29.74 -15.89 -30.00
N LEU A 699 -28.46 -16.18 -30.28
CA LEU A 699 -27.84 -17.47 -29.99
C LEU A 699 -27.83 -17.77 -28.49
N GLN A 700 -27.46 -16.80 -27.65
CA GLN A 700 -27.40 -16.97 -26.20
C GLN A 700 -28.79 -17.24 -25.61
N ASN A 701 -29.85 -16.63 -26.13
CA ASN A 701 -31.23 -16.89 -25.73
C ASN A 701 -31.66 -18.33 -26.06
N CYS A 702 -31.28 -18.85 -27.24
CA CYS A 702 -31.54 -20.25 -27.59
C CYS A 702 -30.81 -21.22 -26.65
N VAL A 703 -29.56 -20.91 -26.26
CA VAL A 703 -28.78 -21.72 -25.32
C VAL A 703 -29.36 -21.64 -23.90
N GLN A 704 -29.96 -20.51 -23.49
CA GLN A 704 -30.54 -20.33 -22.15
C GLN A 704 -31.62 -21.37 -21.83
N ASN A 705 -32.46 -21.71 -22.80
CA ASN A 705 -33.52 -22.71 -22.64
C ASN A 705 -32.95 -24.13 -22.49
N ARG A 706 -31.73 -24.38 -22.94
CA ARG A 706 -31.07 -25.69 -22.87
C ARG A 706 -30.06 -25.81 -21.75
N GLY A 707 -29.52 -24.69 -21.29
CA GLY A 707 -28.52 -24.59 -20.24
C GLY A 707 -27.09 -24.76 -20.72
N ARG A 708 -26.78 -25.76 -21.56
CA ARG A 708 -25.43 -25.97 -22.10
C ARG A 708 -25.46 -26.57 -23.50
N VAL A 709 -24.61 -26.04 -24.38
CA VAL A 709 -24.29 -26.59 -25.69
C VAL A 709 -22.78 -26.65 -25.84
N SER A 710 -22.24 -27.82 -26.16
CA SER A 710 -20.81 -28.01 -26.39
C SER A 710 -20.55 -28.80 -27.66
N ILE A 711 -19.49 -28.45 -28.37
CA ILE A 711 -19.07 -29.06 -29.63
C ILE A 711 -17.60 -29.38 -29.54
N GLN A 712 -17.21 -30.57 -30.00
CA GLN A 712 -15.81 -30.93 -30.18
C GLN A 712 -15.49 -31.25 -31.65
N HIS A 713 -14.31 -30.84 -32.06
CA HIS A 713 -13.79 -31.11 -33.39
C HIS A 713 -13.48 -32.59 -33.55
N GLY A 714 -14.02 -33.21 -34.60
CA GLY A 714 -13.83 -34.64 -34.89
C GLY A 714 -14.85 -35.58 -34.23
N GLU A 715 -15.87 -35.07 -33.52
CA GLU A 715 -17.01 -35.90 -33.13
C GLU A 715 -17.73 -36.43 -34.39
N ALA A 716 -17.72 -37.76 -34.54
CA ALA A 716 -18.54 -38.46 -35.53
C ALA A 716 -20.01 -38.34 -35.12
N THR A 717 -20.88 -38.21 -36.11
CA THR A 717 -22.34 -38.03 -35.98
C THR A 717 -23.08 -39.22 -35.32
N GLY A 718 -22.42 -40.13 -34.60
CA GLY A 718 -23.00 -41.46 -34.36
C GLY A 718 -22.48 -42.30 -33.19
N THR A 719 -21.97 -41.74 -32.10
CA THR A 719 -21.62 -42.58 -30.92
C THR A 719 -22.01 -41.95 -29.59
N GLY A 720 -23.29 -42.15 -29.21
CA GLY A 720 -23.73 -42.08 -27.80
C GLY A 720 -25.14 -41.54 -27.57
N CYS A 721 -26.10 -42.46 -27.44
CA CYS A 721 -27.51 -42.33 -27.02
C CYS A 721 -28.58 -42.03 -28.10
N VAL A 722 -29.44 -43.05 -28.23
CA VAL A 722 -30.84 -43.11 -28.69
C VAL A 722 -31.57 -41.76 -28.77
N GLU A 723 -32.11 -41.48 -29.97
CA GLU A 723 -33.29 -40.65 -30.26
C GLU A 723 -33.54 -39.42 -29.37
N GLU A 724 -32.62 -38.45 -29.36
CA GLU A 724 -33.02 -37.06 -29.18
C GLU A 724 -32.95 -36.35 -30.55
N PRO A 725 -33.98 -35.58 -30.95
CA PRO A 725 -33.93 -34.81 -32.19
C PRO A 725 -32.68 -33.93 -32.16
N GLU A 726 -31.87 -33.99 -33.22
CA GLU A 726 -30.63 -33.22 -33.29
C GLU A 726 -30.87 -31.77 -32.88
N ASP A 727 -30.15 -31.33 -31.86
CA ASP A 727 -30.22 -29.96 -31.39
C ASP A 727 -29.86 -29.01 -32.57
N PHE A 728 -30.86 -28.30 -33.11
CA PHE A 728 -30.70 -27.36 -34.23
C PHE A 728 -29.61 -26.29 -33.99
N VAL A 729 -29.37 -25.88 -32.75
CA VAL A 729 -28.32 -24.90 -32.41
C VAL A 729 -26.96 -25.60 -32.40
N ALA A 730 -26.87 -26.82 -31.88
CA ALA A 730 -25.64 -27.61 -31.98
C ALA A 730 -25.29 -27.90 -33.44
N CYS A 731 -26.28 -28.19 -34.30
CA CYS A 731 -26.09 -28.36 -35.74
C CYS A 731 -25.65 -27.05 -36.41
N TYR A 732 -26.33 -25.93 -36.12
CA TYR A 732 -25.93 -24.61 -36.61
C TYR A 732 -24.49 -24.27 -36.22
N LEU A 733 -24.12 -24.44 -34.94
CA LEU A 733 -22.78 -24.15 -34.45
C LEU A 733 -21.73 -25.13 -35.01
N ARG A 734 -22.07 -26.41 -35.20
CA ARG A 734 -21.18 -27.38 -35.88
C ARG A 734 -20.91 -26.96 -37.31
N SER A 735 -21.95 -26.56 -38.05
CA SER A 735 -21.83 -26.06 -39.42
C SER A 735 -21.04 -24.75 -39.48
N LEU A 736 -21.29 -23.82 -38.54
CA LEU A 736 -20.56 -22.55 -38.44
C LEU A 736 -19.07 -22.79 -38.16
N CYS A 737 -18.72 -23.60 -37.16
CA CYS A 737 -17.33 -23.91 -36.81
C CYS A 737 -16.54 -24.63 -37.92
N ARG A 738 -17.23 -25.23 -38.92
CA ARG A 738 -16.63 -25.88 -40.10
C ARG A 738 -16.71 -25.00 -41.36
N SER A 739 -17.34 -23.84 -41.28
CA SER A 739 -17.56 -22.94 -42.40
C SER A 739 -16.27 -22.17 -42.76
N PRO A 740 -16.03 -21.87 -44.05
CA PRO A 740 -14.95 -20.98 -44.45
C PRO A 740 -15.09 -19.55 -43.88
N LEU A 741 -16.28 -19.19 -43.37
CA LEU A 741 -16.49 -17.93 -42.63
C LEU A 741 -15.68 -17.89 -41.33
N ILE A 742 -15.38 -19.03 -40.72
CA ILE A 742 -14.54 -19.13 -39.52
C ILE A 742 -13.08 -19.31 -39.92
N CYS A 743 -12.80 -20.08 -40.97
CA CYS A 743 -11.46 -20.27 -41.50
C CYS A 743 -10.97 -19.04 -42.27
N ARG A 744 -10.61 -17.97 -41.56
CA ARG A 744 -10.29 -16.65 -42.12
C ARG A 744 -9.07 -16.01 -41.46
N PRO A 745 -8.39 -15.05 -42.13
CA PRO A 745 -7.33 -14.26 -41.50
C PRO A 745 -7.91 -13.31 -40.45
N ILE A 746 -7.27 -13.24 -39.30
CA ILE A 746 -7.62 -12.39 -38.17
C ILE A 746 -6.38 -11.71 -37.60
N LEU A 747 -6.60 -10.56 -36.96
CA LEU A 747 -5.60 -9.90 -36.11
C LEU A 747 -5.95 -10.23 -34.66
N LEU A 748 -5.05 -10.96 -34.00
CA LEU A 748 -5.25 -11.48 -32.66
C LEU A 748 -4.35 -10.75 -31.67
N ASP A 749 -4.98 -10.06 -30.71
CA ASP A 749 -4.30 -9.65 -29.49
C ASP A 749 -4.43 -10.77 -28.47
N PHE A 750 -3.30 -11.19 -27.90
CA PHE A 750 -3.26 -12.32 -27.00
C PHE A 750 -2.29 -12.08 -25.85
N SER A 751 -2.49 -12.82 -24.77
CA SER A 751 -1.48 -13.08 -23.76
C SER A 751 -1.14 -14.57 -23.74
N LEU A 752 -0.03 -14.97 -23.13
CA LEU A 752 0.20 -16.39 -22.86
C LEU A 752 -0.87 -16.92 -21.89
N ASP A 753 -1.48 -18.08 -22.16
CA ASP A 753 -2.46 -18.74 -21.28
C ASP A 753 -1.74 -19.43 -20.10
N ARG A 754 -0.98 -18.63 -19.37
CA ARG A 754 -0.13 -19.03 -18.26
C ARG A 754 0.04 -17.83 -17.34
N LYS A 755 0.02 -18.09 -16.03
CA LYS A 755 0.42 -17.08 -15.06
C LYS A 755 1.92 -16.79 -15.20
N PRO A 756 2.35 -15.51 -15.26
CA PRO A 756 3.76 -15.15 -15.36
C PRO A 756 4.58 -15.73 -14.18
N SER A 757 3.93 -15.93 -13.04
CA SER A 757 4.54 -16.50 -11.84
C SER A 757 4.69 -18.03 -11.83
N LYS A 758 4.20 -18.74 -12.85
CA LYS A 758 4.32 -20.21 -12.93
C LYS A 758 5.76 -20.58 -13.28
N ILE A 759 6.36 -21.57 -12.61
CA ILE A 759 7.68 -22.10 -12.99
C ILE A 759 7.54 -23.01 -14.22
N LEU A 760 8.39 -22.82 -15.23
CA LEU A 760 8.40 -23.70 -16.41
C LEU A 760 9.16 -24.98 -16.06
N GLN A 761 8.52 -26.13 -16.20
CA GLN A 761 9.23 -27.39 -16.28
C GLN A 761 9.63 -27.63 -17.75
N PRO A 762 10.87 -28.08 -18.03
CA PRO A 762 11.26 -28.46 -19.38
C PRO A 762 10.29 -29.56 -19.87
N ALA A 763 9.47 -29.23 -20.86
CA ALA A 763 8.62 -30.22 -21.49
C ALA A 763 9.49 -31.04 -22.46
N PRO A 764 9.48 -32.39 -22.38
CA PRO A 764 10.20 -33.20 -23.34
C PRO A 764 9.61 -32.98 -24.74
N LEU A 765 10.47 -32.99 -25.76
CA LEU A 765 10.03 -33.01 -27.16
C LEU A 765 9.14 -34.24 -27.37
N GLN A 766 7.97 -34.03 -27.96
CA GLN A 766 7.02 -35.10 -28.24
C GLN A 766 7.24 -35.60 -29.65
N LEU A 767 7.32 -36.93 -29.84
CA LEU A 767 7.23 -37.53 -31.16
C LEU A 767 5.78 -37.44 -31.63
N ARG A 768 5.55 -36.84 -32.81
CA ARG A 768 4.25 -36.84 -33.47
C ARG A 768 4.34 -37.44 -34.85
N ASN A 769 3.32 -38.21 -35.19
CA ASN A 769 3.10 -38.71 -36.52
C ASN A 769 2.36 -37.64 -37.32
N PHE A 770 2.85 -37.39 -38.51
CA PHE A 770 2.26 -36.51 -39.49
C PHE A 770 2.03 -37.34 -40.74
N ARG A 771 0.90 -37.08 -41.41
CA ARG A 771 0.55 -37.74 -42.66
C ARG A 771 0.49 -36.71 -43.77
N CYS A 772 1.28 -36.90 -44.82
CA CYS A 772 1.25 -36.08 -46.03
C CYS A 772 0.94 -37.02 -47.20
N GLY A 773 -0.31 -36.98 -47.67
CA GLY A 773 -0.83 -37.98 -48.61
C GLY A 773 -0.86 -39.38 -47.98
N GLU A 774 -0.14 -40.33 -48.59
CA GLU A 774 -0.04 -41.72 -48.12
C GLU A 774 1.19 -42.00 -47.25
N VAL A 775 2.07 -41.02 -47.06
CA VAL A 775 3.30 -41.20 -46.30
C VAL A 775 3.12 -40.66 -44.88
N GLU A 776 3.41 -41.51 -43.90
CA GLU A 776 3.50 -41.13 -42.48
C GLU A 776 4.96 -40.86 -42.10
N PHE A 777 5.21 -39.70 -41.49
CA PHE A 777 6.51 -39.31 -40.96
C PHE A 777 6.39 -39.02 -39.47
N VAL A 778 7.41 -39.38 -38.72
CA VAL A 778 7.50 -39.12 -37.28
C VAL A 778 8.51 -38.01 -37.06
N SER A 779 8.10 -36.91 -36.44
CA SER A 779 8.99 -35.80 -36.12
C SER A 779 8.91 -35.44 -34.64
N GLN A 780 10.02 -34.95 -34.10
CA GLN A 780 10.07 -34.37 -32.77
C GLN A 780 9.52 -32.96 -32.81
N VAL A 781 8.46 -32.69 -32.05
CA VAL A 781 7.85 -31.37 -31.94
C VAL A 781 7.81 -30.91 -30.50
N GLY A 782 8.04 -29.61 -30.32
CA GLY A 782 7.81 -28.94 -29.05
C GLY A 782 6.33 -28.93 -28.67
N PRO A 783 6.00 -28.64 -27.40
CA PRO A 783 4.63 -28.42 -27.00
C PRO A 783 4.05 -27.21 -27.77
N ARG A 784 2.84 -27.36 -28.30
CA ARG A 784 2.12 -26.22 -28.91
C ARG A 784 1.86 -25.14 -27.87
N LEU A 785 2.06 -23.88 -28.26
CA LEU A 785 1.81 -22.73 -27.40
C LEU A 785 0.31 -22.61 -27.10
N SER A 786 -0.02 -22.25 -25.86
CA SER A 786 -1.38 -21.94 -25.42
C SER A 786 -1.46 -20.45 -25.14
N LEU A 787 -2.33 -19.76 -25.87
CA LEU A 787 -2.54 -18.32 -25.82
C LEU A 787 -3.95 -18.05 -25.27
N LEU A 788 -4.12 -16.95 -24.57
CA LEU A 788 -5.40 -16.42 -24.12
C LEU A 788 -5.74 -15.23 -24.99
N CYS A 789 -6.93 -15.25 -25.61
CA CYS A 789 -7.40 -14.14 -26.43
C CYS A 789 -7.71 -12.91 -25.58
N LEU A 790 -7.20 -11.75 -25.99
CA LEU A 790 -7.52 -10.44 -25.43
C LEU A 790 -8.41 -9.63 -26.36
N ASN A 791 -8.17 -9.72 -27.67
CA ASN A 791 -9.01 -9.10 -28.69
C ASN A 791 -8.90 -9.83 -30.03
N VAL A 792 -9.95 -9.76 -30.84
CA VAL A 792 -9.97 -10.29 -32.22
C VAL A 792 -10.48 -9.18 -33.13
N GLU A 793 -9.69 -8.81 -34.12
CA GLU A 793 -10.04 -7.82 -35.15
C GLU A 793 -10.00 -8.49 -36.54
N GLU A 794 -10.91 -8.07 -37.42
CA GLU A 794 -10.90 -8.47 -38.82
C GLU A 794 -9.79 -7.72 -39.57
N VAL A 795 -9.15 -8.37 -40.53
CA VAL A 795 -8.06 -7.76 -41.28
C VAL A 795 -8.59 -7.09 -42.54
N GLU A 796 -8.37 -5.77 -42.68
CA GLU A 796 -8.68 -5.06 -43.92
C GLU A 796 -7.79 -5.55 -45.07
N GLN A 797 -8.34 -5.67 -46.28
CA GLN A 797 -7.63 -6.16 -47.47
C GLN A 797 -6.35 -5.35 -47.77
N GLY A 798 -6.35 -4.04 -47.51
CA GLY A 798 -5.17 -3.19 -47.66
C GLY A 798 -4.05 -3.55 -46.67
N ALA A 799 -4.41 -3.82 -45.41
CA ALA A 799 -3.47 -4.20 -44.35
C ALA A 799 -2.88 -5.61 -44.59
N LEU A 800 -3.67 -6.56 -45.12
CA LEU A 800 -3.16 -7.87 -45.53
C LEU A 800 -2.05 -7.76 -46.58
N SER A 801 -2.24 -6.91 -47.58
CA SER A 801 -1.25 -6.72 -48.65
C SER A 801 0.07 -6.14 -48.12
N TYR A 802 -0.02 -5.11 -47.25
CA TYR A 802 1.12 -4.47 -46.61
C TYR A 802 1.88 -5.43 -45.68
N LEU A 803 1.16 -6.16 -44.82
CA LEU A 803 1.77 -7.10 -43.86
C LEU A 803 2.39 -8.32 -44.56
N ASN A 804 1.79 -8.81 -45.65
CA ASN A 804 2.41 -9.84 -46.48
C ASN A 804 3.69 -9.34 -47.16
N SER A 805 3.74 -8.08 -47.62
CA SER A 805 4.98 -7.50 -48.17
C SER A 805 6.07 -7.29 -47.11
N GLU A 806 5.73 -6.92 -45.87
CA GLU A 806 6.66 -6.88 -44.73
C GLU A 806 7.19 -8.29 -44.40
N ARG A 807 6.32 -9.30 -44.38
CA ARG A 807 6.69 -10.69 -44.15
C ARG A 807 7.71 -11.19 -45.18
N ILE A 808 7.42 -11.00 -46.47
CA ILE A 808 8.33 -11.38 -47.56
C ILE A 808 9.69 -10.71 -47.40
N ARG A 809 9.72 -9.41 -47.07
CA ARG A 809 10.97 -8.69 -46.80
C ARG A 809 11.77 -9.31 -45.66
N ARG A 810 11.15 -9.60 -44.51
CA ARG A 810 11.85 -10.16 -43.34
C ARG A 810 12.27 -11.62 -43.49
N THR A 811 11.54 -12.43 -44.26
CA THR A 811 11.97 -13.79 -44.60
C THR A 811 13.11 -13.79 -45.62
N SER A 812 13.13 -12.82 -46.55
CA SER A 812 14.19 -12.72 -47.56
C SER A 812 15.56 -12.30 -46.99
N SER A 813 15.61 -11.70 -45.80
CA SER A 813 16.86 -11.35 -45.12
C SER A 813 17.52 -12.51 -44.35
N HIS A 814 16.89 -13.70 -44.34
CA HIS A 814 17.39 -14.90 -43.66
C HIS A 814 17.62 -16.10 -44.61
N CYS A 815 17.51 -15.89 -45.92
CA CYS A 815 17.90 -16.87 -46.93
C CYS A 815 19.26 -16.56 -47.54
#